data_AF-A0AAI9CFF7-F1
#
_entry.id   AF-A0AAI9CFF7-F1
#
_cell.length_a   1.000
_cell.length_b   1.000
_cell.length_c   1.000
_cell.angle_alpha   90.00
_cell.angle_beta   90.00
_cell.angle_gamma   90.00
#
_symmetry.space_group_name_H-M   'P 1'
#
loop_
_entity.id
_entity.type
_entity.pdbx_description
1 polymer ?
#
loop_
_entity_poly.entity_id
_entity_poly.type
_entity_poly.pdbx_seq_one_letter_code
_entity_poly.pdbx_strand_id
1 'polypeptide(L)'
;MSTASDATKTGKLRLGGSNLWLFLLLASMILFGVNTGVATWQGSRLADAGSKAADLQVLSQQLANQGRDAVGGNAQAFTAFKATRNAIEQNVSTLQGRYGKEPGVSGAIATLGETWAPLGKQAGQLVASEPAVLALAGNANNFSGAVPGLQAQLNELVRAMSASGAPSAQVYSALQQVVVAGSMARRVTEMRAGGSGAATAGDALARDITVFSQVLDGLRNGNEELGITAVRGAAAVAALEQSQQKWEAMKQDADAILASSRQLFAAQSAATALGQGSAHMLDDSRKLFDAFSSFGSVSDTRLFPNFWIGVVSGALSLIAIIGFVSTNVRSRSREQELRYQTQVEFNSRNQQAIMRLLDEISSLGEGDLTVKASVTEDMTGAIADAINYAVDELRHLVTTINDTSAKVALSTQETQATAMQLAEAAGHQANQITSASDRIGEIAASIEQVSRNSAESADVAQRSVVIAAEGAGVVRETIQGMDQIRDQIQETSKRIKRLGESSQEIGSIVELINDISEQTNILALNAAVQAASAGEAGRGFAVVADEVQRLAERTSGATRRIENLVQAIQADTNEAVTSMEQTTAEVVSGARLAEDAGTALTEIERVSNALNTLIKNISIAAQQQSAAASDITRTMGVIRQITGQTSQGAGQTAESIGHLAQLAADLRRSVADFKLPA
;
A
#
# COMPACT_ATOMS: atom_id res chain seq x y z
N MET A 1 7.99 67.13 -103.89
CA MET A 1 8.39 65.70 -103.91
C MET A 1 9.11 65.46 -102.58
N SER A 2 8.40 65.12 -101.49
CA SER A 2 7.86 63.79 -101.12
C SER A 2 9.01 62.81 -100.85
N THR A 3 9.28 62.24 -99.67
CA THR A 3 8.53 61.98 -98.40
C THR A 3 9.59 61.48 -97.38
N ALA A 4 9.68 61.97 -96.12
CA ALA A 4 9.08 61.39 -94.89
C ALA A 4 9.38 59.88 -94.67
N SER A 5 9.68 59.31 -93.50
CA SER A 5 9.72 59.70 -92.08
C SER A 5 10.35 58.56 -91.24
N ASP A 6 10.78 58.87 -90.01
CA ASP A 6 10.78 58.04 -88.78
C ASP A 6 11.37 56.61 -88.72
N ALA A 7 12.26 56.37 -87.76
CA ALA A 7 11.87 55.78 -86.45
C ALA A 7 13.07 55.26 -85.64
N THR A 8 13.13 55.71 -84.39
CA THR A 8 13.84 55.17 -83.22
C THR A 8 13.83 53.63 -83.13
N LYS A 9 14.99 53.01 -82.87
CA LYS A 9 15.08 51.64 -82.33
C LYS A 9 15.93 51.61 -81.06
N THR A 10 15.21 51.53 -79.95
CA THR A 10 15.60 50.97 -78.65
C THR A 10 16.48 49.72 -78.78
N GLY A 11 17.63 49.71 -78.11
CA GLY A 11 18.47 48.52 -77.94
C GLY A 11 17.74 47.46 -77.12
N LYS A 12 17.18 46.45 -77.78
CA LYS A 12 16.78 45.19 -77.15
C LYS A 12 18.05 44.38 -76.90
N LEU A 13 18.42 44.19 -75.63
CA LEU A 13 19.33 43.11 -75.22
C LEU A 13 18.70 41.78 -75.67
N ARG A 14 19.22 41.22 -76.78
CA ARG A 14 19.02 39.81 -77.08
C ARG A 14 19.95 39.03 -76.15
N LEU A 15 19.44 38.52 -75.04
CA LEU A 15 20.08 37.42 -74.33
C LEU A 15 20.16 36.23 -75.31
N GLY A 16 21.37 35.87 -75.73
CA GLY A 16 21.62 34.63 -76.45
C GLY A 16 21.20 33.44 -75.60
N GLY A 17 20.71 32.36 -76.23
CA GLY A 17 20.09 31.22 -75.55
C GLY A 17 20.93 30.57 -74.45
N SER A 18 22.26 30.65 -74.52
CA SER A 18 23.15 30.15 -73.46
C SER A 18 23.13 31.01 -72.19
N ASN A 19 23.01 32.33 -72.29
CA ASN A 19 23.00 33.25 -71.15
C ASN A 19 21.70 33.14 -70.33
N LEU A 20 20.59 32.78 -70.98
CA LEU A 20 19.31 32.53 -70.29
C LEU A 20 19.40 31.32 -69.35
N TRP A 21 20.00 30.22 -69.83
CA TRP A 21 20.19 28.99 -69.04
C TRP A 21 21.17 29.20 -67.89
N LEU A 22 22.26 29.95 -68.13
CA LEU A 22 23.24 30.30 -67.10
C LEU A 22 22.60 31.15 -65.99
N PHE A 23 21.76 32.12 -66.36
CA PHE A 23 21.03 32.93 -65.39
C PHE A 23 20.01 32.10 -64.58
N LEU A 24 19.24 31.23 -65.24
CA LEU A 24 18.29 30.34 -64.57
C LEU A 24 18.97 29.39 -63.58
N LEU A 25 20.12 28.83 -63.96
CA LEU A 25 20.93 27.94 -63.12
C LEU A 25 21.49 28.67 -61.90
N LEU A 26 22.05 29.86 -62.10
CA LEU A 26 22.55 30.69 -60.99
C LEU A 26 21.41 31.07 -60.04
N ALA A 27 20.26 31.49 -60.57
CA ALA A 27 19.10 31.84 -59.76
C ALA A 27 18.56 30.64 -58.97
N SER A 28 18.43 29.46 -59.59
CA SER A 28 17.93 28.25 -58.92
C SER A 28 18.91 27.69 -57.89
N MET A 29 20.22 27.76 -58.17
CA MET A 29 21.27 27.30 -57.24
C MET A 29 21.43 28.23 -56.04
N ILE A 30 21.27 29.55 -56.24
CA ILE A 30 21.19 30.51 -55.14
C ILE A 30 19.92 30.26 -54.32
N LEU A 31 18.76 30.06 -54.96
CA LEU A 31 17.51 29.76 -54.24
C LEU A 31 17.61 28.46 -53.43
N PHE A 32 18.19 27.41 -54.02
CA PHE A 32 18.43 26.13 -53.36
C PHE A 32 19.43 26.29 -52.20
N GLY A 33 20.56 26.96 -52.43
CA GLY A 33 21.59 27.19 -51.41
C GLY A 33 21.09 28.04 -50.25
N VAL A 34 20.31 29.08 -50.51
CA VAL A 34 19.69 29.91 -49.47
C VAL A 34 18.60 29.14 -48.75
N ASN A 35 17.70 28.43 -49.44
CA ASN A 35 16.64 27.63 -48.80
C ASN A 35 17.22 26.50 -47.93
N THR A 36 18.16 25.73 -48.47
CA THR A 36 18.82 24.62 -47.77
C THR A 36 19.69 25.15 -46.63
N GLY A 37 20.47 26.21 -46.86
CA GLY A 37 21.29 26.84 -45.82
C GLY A 37 20.46 27.39 -44.66
N VAL A 38 19.36 28.09 -44.94
CA VAL A 38 18.45 28.60 -43.90
C VAL A 38 17.72 27.45 -43.18
N ALA A 39 17.29 26.41 -43.90
CA ALA A 39 16.65 25.23 -43.31
C ALA A 39 17.59 24.44 -42.39
N THR A 40 18.84 24.20 -42.81
CA THR A 40 19.86 23.53 -41.98
C THR A 40 20.27 24.38 -40.78
N TRP A 41 20.37 25.70 -40.96
CA TRP A 41 20.65 26.64 -39.86
C TRP A 41 19.51 26.70 -38.83
N GLN A 42 18.24 26.71 -39.28
CA GLN A 42 17.09 26.66 -38.37
C GLN A 42 16.95 25.30 -37.69
N GLY A 43 17.10 24.19 -38.41
CA GLY A 43 17.03 22.84 -37.85
C GLY A 43 18.08 22.59 -36.76
N SER A 44 19.32 23.03 -36.98
CA SER A 44 20.38 22.94 -35.96
C SER A 44 20.13 23.83 -34.74
N ARG A 45 19.57 25.03 -34.91
CA ARG A 45 19.19 25.94 -33.81
C ARG A 45 18.02 25.41 -32.97
N LEU A 46 17.11 24.66 -33.57
CA LEU A 46 15.90 24.11 -32.94
C LEU A 46 16.11 22.70 -32.36
N ALA A 47 17.16 21.98 -32.74
CA ALA A 47 17.50 20.67 -32.20
C ALA A 47 17.73 20.69 -30.67
N ASP A 48 18.40 21.72 -30.14
CA ASP A 48 18.56 21.93 -28.68
C ASP A 48 17.21 22.15 -27.98
N ALA A 49 16.26 22.82 -28.65
CA ALA A 49 14.92 23.03 -28.10
C ALA A 49 14.08 21.73 -28.09
N GLY A 50 14.21 20.92 -29.15
CA GLY A 50 13.62 19.58 -29.24
C GLY A 50 14.13 18.65 -28.13
N SER A 51 15.43 18.64 -27.84
CA SER A 51 15.98 17.83 -26.74
C SER A 51 15.41 18.26 -25.38
N LYS A 52 15.31 19.57 -25.13
CA LYS A 52 14.73 20.08 -23.87
C LYS A 52 13.25 19.72 -23.72
N ALA A 53 12.49 19.74 -24.82
CA ALA A 53 11.11 19.28 -24.81
C ALA A 53 11.00 17.77 -24.52
N ALA A 54 11.92 16.95 -25.04
CA ALA A 54 11.99 15.52 -24.71
C ALA A 54 12.37 15.27 -23.24
N ASP A 55 13.35 16.01 -22.71
CA ASP A 55 13.76 15.92 -21.30
C ASP A 55 12.57 16.22 -20.36
N LEU A 56 11.76 17.22 -20.69
CA LEU A 56 10.57 17.57 -19.92
C LEU A 56 9.53 16.45 -19.84
N GLN A 57 9.45 15.56 -20.84
CA GLN A 57 8.57 14.39 -20.78
C GLN A 57 8.99 13.43 -19.66
N VAL A 58 10.29 13.16 -19.53
CA VAL A 58 10.81 12.28 -18.48
C VAL A 58 10.78 12.98 -17.12
N LEU A 59 11.23 14.24 -17.07
CA LEU A 59 11.31 15.02 -15.85
C LEU A 59 9.92 15.25 -15.23
N SER A 60 8.88 15.48 -16.03
CA SER A 60 7.51 15.65 -15.52
C SER A 60 7.00 14.41 -14.79
N GLN A 61 7.25 13.22 -15.34
CA GLN A 61 6.90 11.95 -14.70
C GLN A 61 7.74 11.69 -13.42
N GLN A 62 9.04 11.98 -13.47
CA GLN A 62 9.94 11.87 -12.32
C GLN A 62 9.51 12.79 -11.18
N LEU A 63 9.13 14.04 -11.48
CA LEU A 63 8.69 15.02 -10.51
C LEU A 63 7.50 14.50 -9.70
N ALA A 64 6.51 13.91 -10.36
CA ALA A 64 5.34 13.35 -9.69
C ALA A 64 5.69 12.16 -8.80
N ASN A 65 6.52 11.23 -9.28
CA ASN A 65 6.90 10.04 -8.52
C ASN A 65 7.75 10.41 -7.29
N GLN A 66 8.81 11.20 -7.50
CA GLN A 66 9.68 11.68 -6.42
C GLN A 66 8.91 12.56 -5.43
N GLY A 67 7.90 13.31 -5.89
CA GLY A 67 7.04 14.11 -5.02
C GLY A 67 6.25 13.24 -4.02
N ARG A 68 5.71 12.10 -4.46
CA ARG A 68 5.03 11.14 -3.55
C ARG A 68 6.01 10.53 -2.55
N ASP A 69 7.19 10.14 -3.01
CA ASP A 69 8.22 9.53 -2.14
C ASP A 69 8.78 10.53 -1.12
N ALA A 70 8.94 11.80 -1.51
CA ALA A 70 9.38 12.87 -0.63
C ALA A 70 8.38 13.10 0.53
N VAL A 71 7.08 13.13 0.23
CA VAL A 71 6.02 13.23 1.23
C VAL A 71 6.01 12.05 2.22
N GLY A 72 6.52 10.88 1.82
CA GLY A 72 6.70 9.71 2.70
C GLY A 72 7.77 9.88 3.78
N GLY A 73 8.57 10.95 3.73
CA GLY A 73 9.65 11.24 4.68
C GLY A 73 11.03 10.81 4.21
N ASN A 74 11.25 10.64 2.91
CA ASN A 74 12.55 10.24 2.36
C ASN A 74 13.41 11.45 1.96
N ALA A 75 14.51 11.69 2.68
CA ALA A 75 15.42 12.81 2.42
C ALA A 75 16.15 12.72 1.06
N GLN A 76 16.46 11.51 0.58
CA GLN A 76 17.03 11.32 -0.75
C GLN A 76 16.00 11.66 -1.84
N ALA A 77 14.73 11.30 -1.62
CA ALA A 77 13.65 11.67 -2.53
C ALA A 77 13.45 13.19 -2.60
N PHE A 78 13.54 13.92 -1.48
CA PHE A 78 13.54 15.39 -1.49
C PHE A 78 14.72 15.98 -2.29
N THR A 79 15.91 15.39 -2.18
CA THR A 79 17.08 15.83 -2.92
C THR A 79 16.91 15.63 -4.42
N ALA A 80 16.45 14.45 -4.84
CA ALA A 80 16.13 14.15 -6.23
C ALA A 80 15.01 15.06 -6.77
N PHE A 81 13.94 15.25 -5.98
CA PHE A 81 12.81 16.11 -6.32
C PHE A 81 13.24 17.56 -6.56
N LYS A 82 14.12 18.12 -5.71
CA LYS A 82 14.68 19.47 -5.89
C LYS A 82 15.47 19.57 -7.20
N ALA A 83 16.30 18.57 -7.51
CA ALA A 83 17.08 18.54 -8.75
C ALA A 83 16.16 18.49 -9.99
N THR A 84 15.16 17.60 -9.99
CA THR A 84 14.20 17.47 -11.09
C THR A 84 13.36 18.73 -11.26
N ARG A 85 12.87 19.35 -10.18
CA ARG A 85 12.17 20.66 -10.25
C ARG A 85 13.05 21.72 -10.90
N ASN A 86 14.30 21.85 -10.46
CA ASN A 86 15.21 22.87 -10.99
C ASN A 86 15.53 22.64 -12.47
N ALA A 87 15.68 21.38 -12.89
CA ALA A 87 15.88 21.03 -14.30
C ALA A 87 14.67 21.40 -15.17
N ILE A 88 13.45 21.16 -14.68
CA ILE A 88 12.22 21.57 -15.39
C ILE A 88 12.15 23.09 -15.48
N GLU A 89 12.35 23.80 -14.37
CA GLU A 89 12.34 25.28 -14.34
C GLU A 89 13.34 25.87 -15.33
N GLN A 90 14.56 25.33 -15.36
CA GLN A 90 15.62 25.76 -16.27
C GLN A 90 15.26 25.49 -17.74
N ASN A 91 14.71 24.31 -18.05
CA ASN A 91 14.30 23.94 -19.41
C ASN A 91 13.13 24.80 -19.89
N VAL A 92 12.09 24.99 -19.07
CA VAL A 92 10.93 25.86 -19.39
C VAL A 92 11.38 27.31 -19.59
N SER A 93 12.20 27.85 -18.69
CA SER A 93 12.73 29.22 -18.79
C SER A 93 13.59 29.40 -20.04
N THR A 94 14.43 28.41 -20.38
CA THR A 94 15.24 28.44 -21.60
C THR A 94 14.38 28.40 -22.86
N LEU A 95 13.35 27.55 -22.89
CA LEU A 95 12.40 27.45 -24.00
C LEU A 95 11.64 28.76 -24.21
N GLN A 96 11.12 29.37 -23.15
CA GLN A 96 10.44 30.66 -23.21
C GLN A 96 11.37 31.80 -23.62
N GLY A 97 12.55 31.89 -23.00
CA GLY A 97 13.50 32.98 -23.21
C GLY A 97 14.15 32.98 -24.59
N ARG A 98 14.55 31.82 -25.10
CA ARG A 98 15.24 31.71 -26.41
C ARG A 98 14.30 31.46 -27.59
N TYR A 99 13.18 30.75 -27.37
CA TYR A 99 12.33 30.25 -28.45
C TYR A 99 10.87 30.71 -28.36
N GLY A 100 10.46 31.45 -27.32
CA GLY A 100 9.06 31.85 -27.12
C GLY A 100 8.46 32.78 -28.19
N LYS A 101 9.30 33.36 -29.08
CA LYS A 101 8.86 34.16 -30.23
C LYS A 101 9.01 33.44 -31.56
N GLU A 102 9.48 32.21 -31.57
CA GLU A 102 9.72 31.46 -32.80
C GLU A 102 8.38 31.05 -33.44
N PRO A 103 8.12 31.42 -34.71
CA PRO A 103 6.89 31.07 -35.41
C PRO A 103 6.67 29.55 -35.41
N GLY A 104 5.42 29.10 -35.24
CA GLY A 104 5.02 27.69 -35.25
C GLY A 104 5.20 26.92 -33.94
N VAL A 105 6.03 27.41 -33.01
CA VAL A 105 6.24 26.79 -31.67
C VAL A 105 5.90 27.70 -30.51
N SER A 106 5.81 29.02 -30.73
CA SER A 106 5.52 30.01 -29.69
C SER A 106 4.26 29.71 -28.87
N GLY A 107 3.18 29.23 -29.52
CA GLY A 107 1.94 28.85 -28.85
C GLY A 107 2.13 27.66 -27.90
N ALA A 108 2.79 26.60 -28.37
CA ALA A 108 3.07 25.41 -27.55
C ALA A 108 4.01 25.72 -26.37
N ILE A 109 5.01 26.58 -26.58
CA ILE A 109 5.91 27.04 -25.50
C ILE A 109 5.15 27.87 -24.46
N ALA A 110 4.20 28.71 -24.88
CA ALA A 110 3.36 29.48 -23.97
C ALA A 110 2.47 28.56 -23.13
N THR A 111 1.78 27.60 -23.75
CA THR A 111 0.95 26.61 -23.05
C THR A 111 1.77 25.79 -22.05
N LEU A 112 2.95 25.30 -22.43
CA LEU A 112 3.85 24.60 -21.52
C LEU A 112 4.22 25.46 -20.30
N GLY A 113 4.45 26.77 -20.52
CA GLY A 113 4.70 27.74 -19.45
C GLY A 113 3.52 27.95 -18.51
N GLU A 114 2.32 28.06 -19.06
CA GLU A 114 1.06 28.18 -18.31
C GLU A 114 0.78 26.93 -17.48
N THR A 115 1.13 25.73 -18.00
CA THR A 115 1.05 24.46 -17.27
C THR A 115 2.10 24.37 -16.16
N TRP A 116 3.33 24.80 -16.42
CA TRP A 116 4.40 24.75 -15.42
C TRP A 116 4.21 25.75 -14.28
N ALA A 117 3.77 26.98 -14.54
CA ALA A 117 3.68 28.03 -13.51
C ALA A 117 2.93 27.63 -12.21
N PRO A 118 1.72 27.03 -12.24
CA PRO A 118 1.05 26.53 -11.05
C PRO A 118 1.76 25.29 -10.46
N LEU A 119 2.30 24.39 -11.30
CA LEU A 119 3.02 23.21 -10.84
C LEU A 119 4.33 23.54 -10.13
N GLY A 120 5.09 24.49 -10.65
CA GLY A 120 6.31 25.01 -10.03
C GLY A 120 6.05 25.62 -8.66
N LYS A 121 4.88 26.27 -8.45
CA LYS A 121 4.44 26.73 -7.13
C LYS A 121 4.15 25.57 -6.18
N GLN A 122 3.43 24.54 -6.63
CA GLN A 122 3.17 23.34 -5.81
C GLN A 122 4.47 22.60 -5.47
N ALA A 123 5.39 22.47 -6.44
CA ALA A 123 6.71 21.90 -6.21
C ALA A 123 7.53 22.73 -5.22
N GLY A 124 7.45 24.06 -5.29
CA GLY A 124 8.05 24.97 -4.32
C GLY A 124 7.49 24.79 -2.91
N GLN A 125 6.17 24.63 -2.78
CA GLN A 125 5.50 24.38 -1.50
C GLN A 125 5.89 23.03 -0.90
N LEU A 126 6.04 21.99 -1.74
CA LEU A 126 6.53 20.70 -1.29
C LEU A 126 7.97 20.81 -0.75
N VAL A 127 8.87 21.49 -1.48
CA VAL A 127 10.24 21.74 -1.01
C VAL A 127 10.27 22.53 0.29
N ALA A 128 9.44 23.57 0.43
CA ALA A 128 9.36 24.34 1.67
C ALA A 128 8.90 23.52 2.88
N SER A 129 8.19 22.40 2.63
CA SER A 129 7.68 21.50 3.67
C SER A 129 8.69 20.42 4.08
N GLU A 130 9.86 20.33 3.42
CA GLU A 130 10.89 19.31 3.67
C GLU A 130 11.27 19.15 5.15
N PRO A 131 11.59 20.22 5.92
CA PRO A 131 11.98 20.06 7.32
C PRO A 131 10.85 19.48 8.17
N ALA A 132 9.60 19.89 7.93
CA ALA A 132 8.44 19.44 8.69
C ALA A 132 8.07 17.99 8.36
N VAL A 133 8.14 17.60 7.08
CA VAL A 133 7.85 16.23 6.63
C VAL A 133 8.88 15.24 7.16
N LEU A 134 10.18 15.60 7.11
CA LEU A 134 11.25 14.75 7.63
C LEU A 134 11.19 14.64 9.16
N ALA A 135 10.96 15.75 9.86
CA ALA A 135 10.79 15.74 11.32
C ALA A 135 9.60 14.87 11.75
N LEU A 136 8.45 15.03 11.09
CA LEU A 136 7.27 14.22 11.37
C LEU A 136 7.53 12.73 11.10
N ALA A 137 8.20 12.38 9.99
CA ALA A 137 8.52 10.99 9.68
C ALA A 137 9.43 10.35 10.74
N GLY A 138 10.41 11.10 11.24
CA GLY A 138 11.26 10.68 12.36
C GLY A 138 10.46 10.43 13.63
N ASN A 139 9.68 11.43 14.07
CA ASN A 139 8.86 11.33 15.28
C ASN A 139 7.82 10.22 15.19
N ALA A 140 7.22 10.01 14.01
CA ALA A 140 6.26 8.94 13.77
C ALA A 140 6.88 7.54 13.82
N ASN A 141 8.13 7.39 13.36
CA ASN A 141 8.87 6.13 13.47
C ASN A 141 9.22 5.85 14.94
N ASN A 142 9.67 6.87 15.69
CA ASN A 142 9.96 6.76 17.12
C ASN A 142 8.71 6.38 17.92
N PHE A 143 7.61 7.12 17.71
CA PHE A 143 6.35 6.87 18.38
C PHE A 143 5.82 5.45 18.10
N SER A 144 5.70 5.08 16.82
CA SER A 144 5.21 3.75 16.43
C SER A 144 6.12 2.61 16.92
N GLY A 145 7.44 2.84 16.95
CA GLY A 145 8.42 1.87 17.46
C GLY A 145 8.39 1.70 18.99
N ALA A 146 7.99 2.74 19.73
CA ALA A 146 7.89 2.71 21.19
C ALA A 146 6.58 2.09 21.71
N VAL A 147 5.52 2.04 20.88
CA VAL A 147 4.19 1.53 21.25
C VAL A 147 4.21 0.10 21.81
N PRO A 148 4.90 -0.90 21.21
CA PRO A 148 4.96 -2.25 21.79
C PRO A 148 5.56 -2.26 23.21
N GLY A 149 6.56 -1.41 23.46
CA GLY A 149 7.17 -1.27 24.78
C GLY A 149 6.24 -0.63 25.80
N LEU A 150 5.44 0.36 25.40
CA LEU A 150 4.39 0.95 26.24
C LEU A 150 3.27 -0.07 26.52
N GLN A 151 2.82 -0.82 25.52
CA GLN A 151 1.81 -1.87 25.68
C GLN A 151 2.26 -2.97 26.65
N ALA A 152 3.53 -3.40 26.56
CA ALA A 152 4.09 -4.35 27.52
C ALA A 152 4.05 -3.80 28.96
N GLN A 153 4.40 -2.53 29.14
CA GLN A 153 4.39 -1.88 30.46
C GLN A 153 2.98 -1.75 31.03
N LEU A 154 2.01 -1.37 30.19
CA LEU A 154 0.60 -1.29 30.57
C LEU A 154 0.01 -2.67 30.90
N ASN A 155 0.44 -3.74 30.21
CA ASN A 155 0.04 -5.10 30.55
C ASN A 155 0.58 -5.53 31.93
N GLU A 156 1.81 -5.14 32.27
CA GLU A 156 2.36 -5.36 33.63
C GLU A 156 1.60 -4.56 34.70
N LEU A 157 1.18 -3.33 34.39
CA LEU A 157 0.28 -2.56 35.25
C LEU A 157 -1.04 -3.33 35.50
N VAL A 158 -1.69 -3.82 34.45
CA VAL A 158 -2.94 -4.60 34.56
C VAL A 158 -2.73 -5.85 35.42
N ARG A 159 -1.63 -6.58 35.24
CA ARG A 159 -1.27 -7.75 36.07
C ARG A 159 -1.10 -7.37 37.54
N ALA A 160 -0.34 -6.32 37.82
CA ALA A 160 -0.09 -5.85 39.19
C ALA A 160 -1.36 -5.33 39.88
N MET A 161 -2.27 -4.69 39.13
CA MET A 161 -3.59 -4.27 39.62
C MET A 161 -4.47 -5.47 39.96
N SER A 162 -4.51 -6.48 39.10
CA SER A 162 -5.26 -7.71 39.36
C SER A 162 -4.71 -8.46 40.58
N ALA A 163 -3.39 -8.53 40.73
CA ALA A 163 -2.74 -9.22 41.85
C ALA A 163 -2.92 -8.49 43.19
N SER A 164 -3.10 -7.17 43.18
CA SER A 164 -3.34 -6.35 44.38
C SER A 164 -4.82 -6.19 44.74
N GLY A 165 -5.74 -6.84 44.01
CA GLY A 165 -7.17 -6.77 44.27
C GLY A 165 -7.80 -5.41 43.90
N ALA A 166 -7.25 -4.71 42.90
CA ALA A 166 -7.81 -3.44 42.44
C ALA A 166 -9.24 -3.61 41.90
N PRO A 167 -10.14 -2.62 42.07
CA PRO A 167 -11.50 -2.66 41.53
C PRO A 167 -11.52 -2.94 40.02
N SER A 168 -12.47 -3.77 39.55
CA SER A 168 -12.58 -4.16 38.14
C SER A 168 -12.68 -2.97 37.17
N ALA A 169 -13.29 -1.85 37.59
CA ALA A 169 -13.35 -0.62 36.81
C ALA A 169 -11.97 0.01 36.56
N GLN A 170 -11.06 -0.05 37.54
CA GLN A 170 -9.69 0.44 37.37
C GLN A 170 -8.90 -0.47 36.43
N VAL A 171 -9.05 -1.80 36.58
CA VAL A 171 -8.41 -2.80 35.72
C VAL A 171 -8.88 -2.64 34.27
N TYR A 172 -10.18 -2.44 34.05
CA TYR A 172 -10.75 -2.17 32.74
C TYR A 172 -10.18 -0.88 32.12
N SER A 173 -10.10 0.21 32.90
CA SER A 173 -9.55 1.49 32.45
C SER A 173 -8.08 1.35 32.00
N ALA A 174 -7.28 0.59 32.74
CA ALA A 174 -5.89 0.28 32.38
C ALA A 174 -5.79 -0.61 31.12
N LEU A 175 -6.65 -1.62 30.99
CA LEU A 175 -6.72 -2.49 29.81
C LEU A 175 -7.07 -1.69 28.54
N GLN A 176 -8.01 -0.75 28.65
CA GLN A 176 -8.39 0.12 27.55
C GLN A 176 -7.21 0.97 27.05
N GLN A 177 -6.31 1.40 27.94
CA GLN A 177 -5.11 2.14 27.54
C GLN A 177 -4.18 1.32 26.64
N VAL A 178 -4.09 -0.01 26.83
CA VAL A 178 -3.30 -0.89 25.94
C VAL A 178 -3.81 -0.80 24.50
N VAL A 179 -5.14 -0.76 24.33
CA VAL A 179 -5.81 -0.65 23.03
C VAL A 179 -5.62 0.75 22.45
N VAL A 180 -5.80 1.78 23.27
CA VAL A 180 -5.64 3.18 22.84
C VAL A 180 -4.22 3.44 22.35
N ALA A 181 -3.19 2.93 23.04
CA ALA A 181 -1.80 2.99 22.59
C ALA A 181 -1.58 2.41 21.17
N GLY A 182 -2.17 1.24 20.90
CA GLY A 182 -2.13 0.63 19.57
C GLY A 182 -2.92 1.41 18.52
N SER A 183 -4.05 2.00 18.90
CA SER A 183 -4.87 2.82 18.00
C SER A 183 -4.16 4.13 17.60
N MET A 184 -3.44 4.77 18.52
CA MET A 184 -2.65 5.98 18.23
C MET A 184 -1.57 5.69 17.17
N ALA A 185 -0.87 4.55 17.26
CA ALA A 185 0.12 4.14 16.26
C ALA A 185 -0.51 3.97 14.86
N ARG A 186 -1.70 3.38 14.81
CA ARG A 186 -2.46 3.23 13.56
C ARG A 186 -2.84 4.59 12.96
N ARG A 187 -3.31 5.53 13.79
CA ARG A 187 -3.64 6.90 13.33
C ARG A 187 -2.42 7.65 12.81
N VAL A 188 -1.27 7.53 13.47
CA VAL A 188 0.00 8.10 12.99
C VAL A 188 0.35 7.53 11.60
N THR A 189 0.12 6.23 11.40
CA THR A 189 0.35 5.57 10.10
C THR A 189 -0.62 6.09 9.03
N GLU A 190 -1.91 6.23 9.36
CA GLU A 190 -2.93 6.79 8.46
C GLU A 190 -2.63 8.26 8.08
N MET A 191 -2.18 9.07 9.03
CA MET A 191 -1.76 10.46 8.77
C MET A 191 -0.61 10.52 7.76
N ARG A 192 0.38 9.62 7.89
CA ARG A 192 1.53 9.53 6.98
C ARG A 192 1.15 9.02 5.60
N ALA A 193 0.27 8.03 5.52
CA ALA A 193 -0.23 7.49 4.25
C ALA A 193 -0.99 8.55 3.43
N GLY A 194 -1.63 9.51 4.11
CA GLY A 194 -2.37 10.59 3.47
C GLY A 194 -3.75 10.16 2.97
N GLY A 195 -4.36 11.00 2.11
CA GLY A 195 -5.70 10.78 1.58
C GLY A 195 -6.82 11.43 2.41
N SER A 196 -8.07 11.09 2.09
CA SER A 196 -9.26 11.75 2.66
C SER A 196 -9.44 11.54 4.17
N GLY A 197 -8.87 10.46 4.73
CA GLY A 197 -8.94 10.15 6.16
C GLY A 197 -7.84 10.75 7.02
N ALA A 198 -6.77 11.31 6.43
CA ALA A 198 -5.56 11.69 7.16
C ALA A 198 -5.78 12.83 8.17
N ALA A 199 -6.58 13.84 7.81
CA ALA A 199 -6.94 14.93 8.71
C ALA A 199 -7.75 14.42 9.91
N THR A 200 -8.76 13.58 9.65
CA THR A 200 -9.59 12.95 10.69
C THR A 200 -8.77 12.07 11.63
N ALA A 201 -7.78 11.35 11.10
CA ALA A 201 -6.84 10.56 11.89
C ALA A 201 -5.99 11.45 12.82
N GLY A 202 -5.57 12.63 12.34
CA GLY A 202 -4.88 13.64 13.16
C GLY A 202 -5.73 14.19 14.30
N ASP A 203 -6.98 14.56 14.02
CA ASP A 203 -7.91 15.04 15.06
C ASP A 203 -8.19 13.97 16.11
N ALA A 204 -8.34 12.72 15.67
CA ALA A 204 -8.57 11.60 16.57
C ALA A 204 -7.32 11.25 17.38
N LEU A 205 -6.12 11.36 16.80
CA LEU A 205 -4.85 11.20 17.53
C LEU A 205 -4.72 12.25 18.64
N ALA A 206 -5.06 13.51 18.37
CA ALA A 206 -5.02 14.58 19.37
C ALA A 206 -5.96 14.31 20.56
N ARG A 207 -7.17 13.80 20.28
CA ARG A 207 -8.10 13.36 21.33
C ARG A 207 -7.54 12.19 22.12
N ASP A 208 -7.03 11.17 21.45
CA ASP A 208 -6.50 9.96 22.08
C ASP A 208 -5.30 10.29 22.99
N ILE A 209 -4.38 11.16 22.57
CA ILE A 209 -3.25 11.65 23.40
C ILE A 209 -3.75 12.34 24.68
N THR A 210 -4.78 13.19 24.54
CA THR A 210 -5.35 13.94 25.67
C THR A 210 -6.00 12.99 26.66
N VAL A 211 -6.90 12.12 26.18
CA VAL A 211 -7.63 11.16 27.02
C VAL A 211 -6.66 10.17 27.67
N PHE A 212 -5.69 9.66 26.91
CA PHE A 212 -4.69 8.71 27.42
C PHE A 212 -3.87 9.33 28.56
N SER A 213 -3.43 10.57 28.40
CA SER A 213 -2.71 11.31 29.45
C SER A 213 -3.58 11.48 30.70
N GLN A 214 -4.83 11.93 30.53
CA GLN A 214 -5.76 12.15 31.64
C GLN A 214 -6.10 10.85 32.38
N VAL A 215 -6.21 9.72 31.68
CA VAL A 215 -6.49 8.42 32.31
C VAL A 215 -5.28 7.93 33.10
N LEU A 216 -4.06 8.04 32.56
CA LEU A 216 -2.86 7.66 33.32
C LEU A 216 -2.68 8.51 34.58
N ASP A 217 -2.90 9.82 34.48
CA ASP A 217 -2.85 10.71 35.65
C ASP A 217 -3.99 10.42 36.64
N GLY A 218 -5.18 10.12 36.14
CA GLY A 218 -6.33 9.71 36.94
C GLY A 218 -6.08 8.39 37.68
N LEU A 219 -5.39 7.42 37.07
CA LEU A 219 -5.00 6.19 37.74
C LEU A 219 -3.97 6.45 38.86
N ARG A 220 -3.14 7.50 38.75
CA ARG A 220 -2.14 7.85 39.76
C ARG A 220 -2.75 8.63 40.93
N ASN A 221 -3.51 9.68 40.60
CA ASN A 221 -3.94 10.71 41.56
C ASN A 221 -5.44 10.65 41.88
N GLY A 222 -6.23 9.91 41.09
CA GLY A 222 -7.68 9.99 41.08
C GLY A 222 -8.18 11.11 40.16
N ASN A 223 -9.34 10.89 39.54
CA ASN A 223 -10.04 11.89 38.74
C ASN A 223 -11.55 11.65 38.84
N GLU A 224 -12.25 12.49 39.62
CA GLU A 224 -13.69 12.36 39.87
C GLU A 224 -14.54 12.63 38.60
N GLU A 225 -14.12 13.57 37.74
CA GLU A 225 -14.84 13.89 36.50
C GLU A 225 -14.85 12.73 35.50
N LEU A 226 -13.76 11.94 35.48
CA LEU A 226 -13.65 10.74 34.65
C LEU A 226 -14.11 9.46 35.37
N GLY A 227 -14.53 9.56 36.64
CA GLY A 227 -14.90 8.40 37.46
C GLY A 227 -13.73 7.45 37.77
N ILE A 228 -12.49 7.95 37.72
CA ILE A 228 -11.28 7.16 37.93
C ILE A 228 -10.82 7.30 39.38
N THR A 229 -10.72 6.18 40.09
CA THR A 229 -10.16 6.14 41.45
C THR A 229 -8.67 5.83 41.41
N ALA A 230 -7.90 6.42 42.33
CA ALA A 230 -6.45 6.25 42.39
C ALA A 230 -6.04 4.81 42.72
N VAL A 231 -5.00 4.31 42.06
CA VAL A 231 -4.38 3.01 42.31
C VAL A 231 -3.49 3.10 43.55
N ARG A 232 -3.67 2.17 44.50
CA ARG A 232 -2.97 2.18 45.81
C ARG A 232 -1.96 1.04 46.00
N GLY A 233 -2.05 -0.05 45.23
CA GLY A 233 -1.15 -1.19 45.38
C GLY A 233 0.28 -0.85 44.97
N ALA A 234 1.28 -1.13 45.82
CA ALA A 234 2.67 -0.69 45.61
C ALA A 234 3.27 -1.17 44.28
N ALA A 235 3.07 -2.43 43.90
CA ALA A 235 3.53 -2.97 42.62
C ALA A 235 2.81 -2.34 41.41
N ALA A 236 1.51 -2.08 41.54
CA ALA A 236 0.71 -1.44 40.49
C ALA A 236 1.11 0.03 40.32
N VAL A 237 1.38 0.74 41.42
CA VAL A 237 1.91 2.11 41.41
C VAL A 237 3.27 2.16 40.70
N ALA A 238 4.19 1.26 41.00
CA ALA A 238 5.50 1.22 40.33
C ALA A 238 5.38 0.95 38.82
N ALA A 239 4.49 0.03 38.42
CA ALA A 239 4.23 -0.26 37.01
C ALA A 239 3.56 0.92 36.28
N LEU A 240 2.68 1.66 36.98
CA LEU A 240 2.05 2.87 36.48
C LEU A 240 3.07 4.00 36.27
N GLU A 241 3.99 4.21 37.22
CA GLU A 241 5.04 5.22 37.09
C GLU A 241 5.96 4.94 35.90
N GLN A 242 6.35 3.68 35.69
CA GLN A 242 7.11 3.29 34.51
C GLN A 242 6.32 3.49 33.20
N SER A 243 5.00 3.25 33.23
CA SER A 243 4.12 3.51 32.08
C SER A 243 4.02 5.00 31.77
N GLN A 244 3.85 5.85 32.80
CA GLN A 244 3.82 7.31 32.68
C GLN A 244 5.15 7.83 32.14
N GLN A 245 6.29 7.36 32.63
CA GLN A 245 7.61 7.79 32.13
C GLN A 245 7.81 7.46 30.65
N LYS A 246 7.40 6.25 30.21
CA LYS A 246 7.43 5.88 28.78
C LYS A 246 6.49 6.75 27.96
N TRP A 247 5.28 7.01 28.48
CA TRP A 247 4.31 7.86 27.82
C TRP A 247 4.81 9.31 27.68
N GLU A 248 5.42 9.88 28.71
CA GLU A 248 5.95 11.25 28.70
C GLU A 248 6.96 11.45 27.55
N ALA A 249 7.85 10.48 27.34
CA ALA A 249 8.79 10.48 26.23
C ALA A 249 8.07 10.38 24.88
N MET A 250 7.12 9.45 24.74
CA MET A 250 6.35 9.26 23.50
C MET A 250 5.44 10.45 23.18
N LYS A 251 4.92 11.14 24.20
CA LYS A 251 4.04 12.29 24.04
C LYS A 251 4.78 13.45 23.34
N GLN A 252 6.07 13.62 23.59
CA GLN A 252 6.87 14.62 22.87
C GLN A 252 6.89 14.35 21.36
N ASP A 253 7.08 13.10 20.95
CA ASP A 253 7.00 12.70 19.54
C ASP A 253 5.59 12.93 18.99
N ALA A 254 4.56 12.55 19.76
CA ALA A 254 3.15 12.67 19.37
C ALA A 254 2.72 14.15 19.17
N ASP A 255 3.09 15.03 20.09
CA ASP A 255 2.83 16.46 20.02
C ASP A 255 3.58 17.09 18.83
N ALA A 256 4.81 16.66 18.55
CA ALA A 256 5.58 17.13 17.41
C ALA A 256 5.00 16.66 16.06
N ILE A 257 4.42 15.44 16.00
CA ILE A 257 3.64 14.95 14.85
C ILE A 257 2.43 15.86 14.62
N LEU A 258 1.66 16.17 15.66
CA LEU A 258 0.49 17.06 15.55
C LEU A 258 0.87 18.47 15.14
N ALA A 259 1.97 19.02 15.67
CA ALA A 259 2.45 20.35 15.32
C ALA A 259 2.84 20.47 13.84
N SER A 260 3.37 19.39 13.25
CA SER A 260 3.82 19.33 11.85
C SER A 260 2.73 18.83 10.88
N SER A 261 1.57 18.42 11.40
CA SER A 261 0.49 17.80 10.62
C SER A 261 -0.03 18.71 9.50
N ARG A 262 -0.17 20.01 9.74
CA ARG A 262 -0.66 20.97 8.74
C ARG A 262 0.32 21.09 7.56
N GLN A 263 1.62 21.16 7.83
CA GLN A 263 2.64 21.19 6.77
C GLN A 263 2.68 19.87 6.01
N LEU A 264 2.51 18.73 6.68
CA LEU A 264 2.40 17.43 6.01
C LEU A 264 1.19 17.38 5.08
N PHE A 265 0.01 17.81 5.53
CA PHE A 265 -1.20 17.82 4.69
C PHE A 265 -1.06 18.77 3.50
N ALA A 266 -0.42 19.92 3.70
CA ALA A 266 -0.07 20.84 2.61
C ALA A 266 0.89 20.17 1.61
N ALA A 267 1.90 19.45 2.08
CA ALA A 267 2.84 18.69 1.25
C ALA A 267 2.14 17.56 0.47
N GLN A 268 1.26 16.80 1.11
CA GLN A 268 0.44 15.75 0.49
C GLN A 268 -0.50 16.30 -0.59
N SER A 269 -1.14 17.44 -0.32
CA SER A 269 -1.97 18.14 -1.30
C SER A 269 -1.15 18.61 -2.49
N ALA A 270 0.01 19.22 -2.26
CA ALA A 270 0.94 19.65 -3.31
C ALA A 270 1.42 18.46 -4.16
N ALA A 271 1.80 17.34 -3.55
CA ALA A 271 2.21 16.13 -4.26
C ALA A 271 1.07 15.51 -5.09
N THR A 272 -0.16 15.58 -4.59
CA THR A 272 -1.36 15.13 -5.34
C THR A 272 -1.60 16.04 -6.57
N ALA A 273 -1.52 17.36 -6.39
CA ALA A 273 -1.63 18.31 -7.49
C ALA A 273 -0.51 18.14 -8.52
N LEU A 274 0.73 17.86 -8.07
CA LEU A 274 1.85 17.55 -8.96
C LEU A 274 1.63 16.27 -9.76
N GLY A 275 1.05 15.24 -9.15
CA GLY A 275 0.71 14.00 -9.86
C GLY A 275 -0.38 14.18 -10.92
N GLN A 276 -1.34 15.08 -10.69
CA GLN A 276 -2.37 15.42 -11.69
C GLN A 276 -1.80 16.30 -12.80
N GLY A 277 -1.06 17.35 -12.45
CA GLY A 277 -0.51 18.28 -13.43
C GLY A 277 0.69 17.75 -14.20
N SER A 278 1.44 16.77 -13.69
CA SER A 278 2.53 16.13 -14.45
C SER A 278 2.04 15.43 -15.72
N ALA A 279 0.81 14.89 -15.71
CA ALA A 279 0.20 14.29 -16.89
C ALA A 279 -0.09 15.36 -17.97
N HIS A 280 -0.58 16.53 -17.57
CA HIS A 280 -0.75 17.67 -18.47
C HIS A 280 0.60 18.18 -19.00
N MET A 281 1.59 18.31 -18.12
CA MET A 281 2.95 18.71 -18.49
C MET A 281 3.59 17.74 -19.49
N LEU A 282 3.36 16.43 -19.34
CA LEU A 282 3.81 15.41 -20.29
C LEU A 282 3.17 15.57 -21.67
N ASP A 283 1.85 15.78 -21.71
CA ASP A 283 1.10 15.98 -22.96
C ASP A 283 1.55 17.25 -23.69
N ASP A 284 1.68 18.37 -22.96
CA ASP A 284 2.18 19.64 -23.53
C ASP A 284 3.63 19.52 -24.00
N SER A 285 4.48 18.78 -23.27
CA SER A 285 5.87 18.52 -23.67
C SER A 285 5.97 17.63 -24.92
N ARG A 286 5.04 16.68 -25.10
CA ARG A 286 4.93 15.88 -26.33
C ARG A 286 4.50 16.72 -27.51
N LYS A 287 3.42 17.51 -27.36
CA LYS A 287 2.96 18.45 -28.40
C LYS A 287 4.05 19.44 -28.79
N LEU A 288 4.82 19.93 -27.82
CA LEU A 288 5.94 20.82 -28.08
C LEU A 288 7.09 20.10 -28.82
N PHE A 289 7.42 18.87 -28.42
CA PHE A 289 8.40 18.06 -29.12
C PHE A 289 7.99 17.77 -30.57
N ASP A 290 6.73 17.44 -30.79
CA ASP A 290 6.15 17.22 -32.13
C ASP A 290 6.19 18.51 -32.97
N ALA A 291 5.95 19.67 -32.36
CA ALA A 291 6.08 20.95 -33.03
C ALA A 291 7.54 21.24 -33.44
N PHE A 292 8.53 20.87 -32.64
CA PHE A 292 9.95 20.99 -33.02
C PHE A 292 10.39 19.97 -34.06
N SER A 293 9.86 18.74 -34.02
CA SER A 293 10.19 17.68 -34.99
C SER A 293 9.51 17.87 -36.36
N SER A 294 8.47 18.71 -36.44
CA SER A 294 7.80 19.08 -37.68
C SER A 294 8.62 20.00 -38.61
N PHE A 295 9.68 20.64 -38.11
CA PHE A 295 10.53 21.53 -38.91
C PHE A 295 11.30 20.77 -39.99
N GLY A 296 11.12 21.16 -41.25
CA GLY A 296 11.81 20.55 -42.40
C GLY A 296 11.27 19.20 -42.86
N SER A 297 10.15 18.74 -42.28
CA SER A 297 9.43 17.54 -42.74
C SER A 297 8.43 17.88 -43.86
N VAL A 298 7.83 16.86 -44.48
CA VAL A 298 6.83 17.00 -45.56
C VAL A 298 5.54 17.70 -45.07
N SER A 299 5.32 17.79 -43.74
CA SER A 299 4.15 18.43 -43.12
C SER A 299 4.33 19.91 -42.75
N ASP A 300 5.48 20.51 -43.05
CA ASP A 300 5.76 21.94 -42.79
C ASP A 300 5.01 22.85 -43.79
N THR A 301 4.11 23.72 -43.30
CA THR A 301 3.21 24.56 -44.12
C THR A 301 3.75 25.97 -44.39
N ARG A 302 4.99 26.27 -44.01
CA ARG A 302 5.59 27.61 -44.18
C ARG A 302 5.82 27.97 -45.66
N LEU A 303 5.74 29.26 -45.95
CA LEU A 303 6.04 29.83 -47.27
C LEU A 303 7.55 29.83 -47.60
N PHE A 304 8.45 29.96 -46.61
CA PHE A 304 9.91 29.89 -46.76
C PHE A 304 10.62 29.78 -45.39
N PRO A 305 11.70 28.98 -45.22
CA PRO A 305 12.15 27.90 -46.11
C PRO A 305 11.17 26.72 -46.09
N ASN A 306 11.08 25.96 -47.18
CA ASN A 306 10.16 24.81 -47.29
C ASN A 306 10.83 23.65 -48.04
N PHE A 307 10.52 22.42 -47.63
CA PHE A 307 10.93 21.18 -48.29
C PHE A 307 10.65 21.21 -49.81
N TRP A 308 9.46 21.64 -50.23
CA TRP A 308 9.08 21.69 -51.65
C TRP A 308 9.87 22.72 -52.47
N ILE A 309 10.34 23.81 -51.85
CA ILE A 309 11.18 24.82 -52.53
C ILE A 309 12.55 24.22 -52.86
N GLY A 310 13.10 23.37 -51.98
CA GLY A 310 14.32 22.61 -52.24
C GLY A 310 14.17 21.64 -53.41
N VAL A 311 13.06 20.89 -53.45
CA VAL A 311 12.75 19.94 -54.54
C VAL A 311 12.56 20.66 -55.88
N VAL A 312 11.78 21.75 -55.91
CA VAL A 312 11.49 22.51 -57.14
C VAL A 312 12.73 23.25 -57.65
N SER A 313 13.53 23.86 -56.76
CA SER A 313 14.78 24.53 -57.15
C SER A 313 15.87 23.56 -57.59
N GLY A 314 15.94 22.37 -56.98
CA GLY A 314 16.79 21.27 -57.45
C GLY A 314 16.42 20.78 -58.85
N ALA A 315 15.11 20.57 -59.11
CA ALA A 315 14.61 20.18 -60.42
C ALA A 315 14.84 21.27 -61.50
N LEU A 316 14.61 22.54 -61.17
CA LEU A 316 14.91 23.68 -62.05
C LEU A 316 16.40 23.80 -62.37
N SER A 317 17.28 23.52 -61.39
CA SER A 317 18.73 23.51 -61.59
C SER A 317 19.14 22.41 -62.57
N LEU A 318 18.56 21.20 -62.45
CA LEU A 318 18.81 20.10 -63.39
C LEU A 318 18.32 20.42 -64.81
N ILE A 319 17.13 21.02 -64.95
CA ILE A 319 16.60 21.46 -66.26
C ILE A 319 17.50 22.56 -66.87
N ALA A 320 17.99 23.50 -66.06
CA ALA A 320 18.88 24.56 -66.52
C ALA A 320 20.28 24.04 -66.91
N ILE A 321 20.81 23.02 -66.20
CA ILE A 321 22.05 22.31 -66.58
C ILE A 321 21.87 21.63 -67.95
N ILE A 322 20.77 20.89 -68.14
CA ILE A 322 20.46 20.20 -69.40
C ILE A 322 20.27 21.21 -70.55
N GLY A 323 19.61 22.35 -70.30
CA GLY A 323 19.45 23.44 -71.26
C GLY A 323 20.77 24.12 -71.63
N PHE A 324 21.65 24.37 -70.64
CA PHE A 324 22.97 25.00 -70.83
C PHE A 324 23.92 24.11 -71.62
N VAL A 325 23.96 22.81 -71.33
CA VAL A 325 24.78 21.83 -72.04
C VAL A 325 24.29 21.64 -73.47
N SER A 326 22.98 21.48 -73.69
CA SER A 326 22.43 21.26 -75.04
C SER A 326 22.55 22.48 -75.97
N THR A 327 22.58 23.71 -75.44
CA THR A 327 22.78 24.94 -76.23
C THR A 327 24.25 25.27 -76.49
N ASN A 328 25.17 25.01 -75.54
CA ASN A 328 26.62 25.20 -75.76
C ASN A 328 27.23 24.11 -76.66
N VAL A 329 26.75 22.87 -76.56
CA VAL A 329 27.22 21.76 -77.41
C VAL A 329 26.76 21.94 -78.86
N ARG A 330 25.64 22.62 -79.10
CA ARG A 330 25.19 22.99 -80.46
C ARG A 330 25.84 24.26 -81.02
N SER A 331 26.46 25.12 -80.20
CA SER A 331 27.11 26.37 -80.66
C SER A 331 28.64 26.32 -80.69
N ARG A 332 29.26 25.17 -80.40
CA ARG A 332 30.72 24.96 -80.44
C ARG A 332 31.18 23.84 -81.38
N SER A 333 30.38 23.54 -82.41
CA SER A 333 30.70 22.48 -83.39
C SER A 333 31.01 22.98 -84.80
N ARG A 334 31.26 24.28 -85.00
CA ARG A 334 31.87 24.84 -86.22
C ARG A 334 32.74 26.05 -85.84
N GLU A 335 34.01 26.01 -86.23
CA GLU A 335 35.06 27.04 -86.09
C GLU A 335 35.91 27.09 -84.80
N GLN A 336 36.86 26.13 -84.68
CA GLN A 336 38.21 26.43 -84.18
C GLN A 336 39.24 25.41 -84.70
N GLU A 337 39.31 25.30 -86.03
CA GLU A 337 40.26 24.48 -86.80
C GLU A 337 41.59 25.23 -87.09
N LEU A 338 42.02 26.18 -86.24
CA LEU A 338 43.22 27.00 -86.51
C LEU A 338 44.01 27.39 -85.25
N ARG A 339 44.28 26.41 -84.37
CA ARG A 339 45.43 26.45 -83.42
C ARG A 339 46.07 25.07 -83.26
N TYR A 340 46.39 24.44 -84.40
CA TYR A 340 47.07 23.14 -84.48
C TYR A 340 48.54 23.27 -84.93
N GLN A 341 49.28 24.32 -84.53
CA GLN A 341 50.70 24.47 -84.93
C GLN A 341 51.65 24.92 -83.82
N THR A 342 51.32 24.67 -82.54
CA THR A 342 52.31 24.83 -81.45
C THR A 342 52.15 23.80 -80.33
N GLN A 343 51.81 22.54 -80.66
CA GLN A 343 51.64 21.49 -79.63
C GLN A 343 51.94 20.07 -80.14
N VAL A 344 52.95 19.87 -80.99
CA VAL A 344 53.31 18.52 -81.51
C VAL A 344 54.49 17.89 -80.76
N GLU A 345 55.28 18.64 -80.00
CA GLU A 345 56.36 18.06 -79.17
C GLU A 345 55.96 17.83 -77.71
N PHE A 346 54.95 18.56 -77.21
CA PHE A 346 54.40 18.40 -75.86
C PHE A 346 53.38 17.26 -75.75
N ASN A 347 52.66 16.96 -76.84
CA ASN A 347 51.56 16.00 -76.85
C ASN A 347 52.04 14.54 -77.01
N SER A 348 53.18 14.28 -77.67
CA SER A 348 53.70 12.91 -77.83
C SER A 348 54.26 12.32 -76.53
N ARG A 349 54.95 13.14 -75.71
CA ARG A 349 55.41 12.74 -74.36
C ARG A 349 54.23 12.55 -73.40
N ASN A 350 53.26 13.46 -73.41
CA ASN A 350 52.04 13.31 -72.60
C ASN A 350 51.18 12.12 -73.05
N GLN A 351 51.04 11.82 -74.34
CA GLN A 351 50.30 10.66 -74.82
C GLN A 351 50.96 9.34 -74.41
N GLN A 352 52.28 9.24 -74.45
CA GLN A 352 52.99 8.06 -73.95
C GLN A 352 52.87 7.91 -72.43
N ALA A 353 52.98 9.01 -71.68
CA ALA A 353 52.82 9.01 -70.23
C ALA A 353 51.38 8.65 -69.80
N ILE A 354 50.36 9.18 -70.49
CA ILE A 354 48.95 8.83 -70.27
C ILE A 354 48.66 7.37 -70.62
N MET A 355 49.21 6.84 -71.72
CA MET A 355 48.99 5.43 -72.09
C MET A 355 49.63 4.46 -71.10
N ARG A 356 50.83 4.78 -70.56
CA ARG A 356 51.43 4.01 -69.47
C ARG A 356 50.60 4.08 -68.20
N LEU A 357 50.14 5.27 -67.82
CA LEU A 357 49.28 5.46 -66.64
C LEU A 357 47.94 4.70 -66.78
N LEU A 358 47.34 4.70 -67.98
CA LEU A 358 46.12 3.93 -68.28
C LEU A 358 46.37 2.41 -68.20
N ASP A 359 47.51 1.94 -68.68
CA ASP A 359 47.91 0.52 -68.62
C ASP A 359 48.18 0.09 -67.16
N GLU A 360 48.91 0.91 -66.40
CA GLU A 360 49.21 0.69 -64.98
C GLU A 360 47.97 0.73 -64.07
N ILE A 361 46.88 1.40 -64.49
CA ILE A 361 45.64 1.52 -63.70
C ILE A 361 44.51 0.65 -64.28
N SER A 362 44.71 0.00 -65.42
CA SER A 362 43.67 -0.83 -66.06
C SER A 362 43.12 -1.91 -65.11
N SER A 363 43.99 -2.53 -64.31
CA SER A 363 43.61 -3.53 -63.31
C SER A 363 42.87 -2.96 -62.09
N LEU A 364 42.96 -1.65 -61.83
CA LEU A 364 42.21 -0.99 -60.75
C LEU A 364 40.70 -1.02 -61.04
N GLY A 365 40.30 -0.90 -62.31
CA GLY A 365 38.91 -1.01 -62.74
C GLY A 365 38.30 -2.40 -62.52
N GLU A 366 39.15 -3.43 -62.35
CA GLU A 366 38.76 -4.80 -62.03
C GLU A 366 38.80 -5.10 -60.52
N GLY A 367 39.04 -4.08 -59.68
CA GLY A 367 39.10 -4.22 -58.23
C GLY A 367 40.47 -4.64 -57.68
N ASP A 368 41.51 -4.66 -58.51
CA ASP A 368 42.87 -4.96 -58.03
C ASP A 368 43.50 -3.74 -57.35
N LEU A 369 43.32 -3.65 -56.03
CA LEU A 369 43.92 -2.59 -55.22
C LEU A 369 45.39 -2.88 -54.90
N THR A 370 46.03 -3.95 -55.37
CA THR A 370 47.47 -4.20 -55.10
C THR A 370 48.39 -3.34 -55.96
N VAL A 371 47.87 -2.77 -57.04
CA VAL A 371 48.63 -2.06 -58.07
C VAL A 371 48.95 -0.63 -57.63
N LYS A 372 50.09 -0.12 -58.09
CA LYS A 372 50.55 1.26 -57.88
C LYS A 372 50.97 1.85 -59.22
N ALA A 373 50.52 3.07 -59.50
CA ALA A 373 50.97 3.82 -60.66
C ALA A 373 52.39 4.37 -60.41
N SER A 374 53.25 4.33 -61.42
CA SER A 374 54.62 4.83 -61.36
C SER A 374 54.63 6.36 -61.36
N VAL A 375 55.16 6.99 -60.30
CA VAL A 375 55.25 8.45 -60.21
C VAL A 375 56.50 8.95 -60.95
N THR A 376 56.31 9.69 -62.04
CA THR A 376 57.36 10.29 -62.87
C THR A 376 57.40 11.82 -62.70
N GLU A 377 58.48 12.49 -63.14
CA GLU A 377 58.60 13.97 -63.07
C GLU A 377 57.77 14.73 -64.13
N ASP A 378 57.01 14.01 -64.97
CA ASP A 378 56.18 14.60 -66.02
C ASP A 378 54.80 15.06 -65.50
N MET A 379 53.99 15.68 -66.38
CA MET A 379 52.66 16.18 -66.01
C MET A 379 51.70 15.12 -65.48
N THR A 380 51.95 13.83 -65.76
CA THR A 380 51.11 12.71 -65.30
C THR A 380 51.54 12.17 -63.93
N GLY A 381 52.74 12.51 -63.44
CA GLY A 381 53.22 12.12 -62.11
C GLY A 381 52.33 12.59 -60.96
N ALA A 382 51.82 13.83 -61.03
CA ALA A 382 50.87 14.34 -60.04
C ALA A 382 49.50 13.62 -60.10
N ILE A 383 49.13 13.08 -61.26
CA ILE A 383 47.91 12.29 -61.44
C ILE A 383 48.13 10.87 -60.90
N ALA A 384 49.29 10.27 -61.17
CA ALA A 384 49.69 8.98 -60.61
C ALA A 384 49.72 9.01 -59.07
N ASP A 385 50.26 10.09 -58.49
CA ASP A 385 50.29 10.30 -57.04
C ASP A 385 48.87 10.46 -56.43
N ALA A 386 48.01 11.26 -57.06
CA ALA A 386 46.61 11.40 -56.65
C ALA A 386 45.82 10.08 -56.75
N ILE A 387 46.12 9.25 -57.76
CA ILE A 387 45.48 7.92 -57.92
C ILE A 387 46.03 6.95 -56.88
N ASN A 388 47.34 6.92 -56.61
CA ASN A 388 47.91 6.12 -55.54
C ASN A 388 47.32 6.49 -54.17
N TYR A 389 47.15 7.79 -53.89
CA TYR A 389 46.46 8.26 -52.70
C TYR A 389 45.01 7.77 -52.63
N ALA A 390 44.25 7.87 -53.74
CA ALA A 390 42.88 7.35 -53.81
C ALA A 390 42.81 5.82 -53.63
N VAL A 391 43.78 5.08 -54.17
CA VAL A 391 43.90 3.62 -53.98
C VAL A 391 44.19 3.28 -52.52
N ASP A 392 45.08 4.02 -51.85
CA ASP A 392 45.38 3.83 -50.43
C ASP A 392 44.16 4.15 -49.55
N GLU A 393 43.41 5.21 -49.84
CA GLU A 393 42.13 5.51 -49.16
C GLU A 393 41.07 4.42 -49.42
N LEU A 394 40.98 3.90 -50.65
CA LEU A 394 40.09 2.77 -50.99
C LEU A 394 40.50 1.48 -50.25
N ARG A 395 41.80 1.19 -50.14
CA ARG A 395 42.30 0.06 -49.33
C ARG A 395 41.88 0.23 -47.87
N HIS A 396 42.08 1.41 -47.30
CA HIS A 396 41.70 1.69 -45.92
C HIS A 396 40.19 1.52 -45.71
N LEU A 397 39.36 2.00 -46.65
CA LEU A 397 37.92 1.82 -46.63
C LEU A 397 37.50 0.34 -46.73
N VAL A 398 38.04 -0.42 -47.69
CA VAL A 398 37.74 -1.85 -47.87
C VAL A 398 38.13 -2.66 -46.64
N THR A 399 39.32 -2.43 -46.08
CA THR A 399 39.77 -3.07 -44.83
C THR A 399 38.84 -2.72 -43.66
N THR A 400 38.51 -1.43 -43.50
CA THR A 400 37.59 -0.98 -42.45
C THR A 400 36.20 -1.59 -42.59
N ILE A 401 35.68 -1.73 -43.82
CA ILE A 401 34.39 -2.37 -44.09
C ILE A 401 34.44 -3.85 -43.76
N ASN A 402 35.49 -4.57 -44.14
CA ASN A 402 35.65 -6.00 -43.83
C ASN A 402 35.71 -6.24 -42.31
N ASP A 403 36.54 -5.46 -41.59
CA ASP A 403 36.68 -5.54 -40.13
C ASP A 403 35.37 -5.19 -39.41
N THR A 404 34.69 -4.13 -39.86
CA THR A 404 33.42 -3.70 -39.27
C THR A 404 32.32 -4.73 -39.54
N SER A 405 32.25 -5.29 -40.75
CA SER A 405 31.28 -6.35 -41.10
C SER A 405 31.50 -7.61 -40.27
N ALA A 406 32.75 -8.00 -40.00
CA ALA A 406 33.08 -9.12 -39.13
C ALA A 406 32.65 -8.87 -37.66
N LYS A 407 32.90 -7.66 -37.15
CA LYS A 407 32.45 -7.26 -35.80
C LYS A 407 30.93 -7.24 -35.68
N VAL A 408 30.22 -6.74 -36.71
CA VAL A 408 28.76 -6.75 -36.76
C VAL A 408 28.25 -8.18 -36.76
N ALA A 409 28.82 -9.07 -37.59
CA ALA A 409 28.40 -10.48 -37.64
C ALA A 409 28.53 -11.18 -36.26
N LEU A 410 29.66 -11.02 -35.57
CA LEU A 410 29.85 -11.56 -34.22
C LEU A 410 28.83 -11.00 -33.22
N SER A 411 28.67 -9.67 -33.18
CA SER A 411 27.73 -9.03 -32.26
C SER A 411 26.28 -9.44 -32.53
N THR A 412 25.91 -9.64 -33.81
CA THR A 412 24.58 -10.14 -34.18
C THR A 412 24.37 -11.59 -33.72
N GLN A 413 25.36 -12.47 -33.84
CA GLN A 413 25.24 -13.85 -33.33
C GLN A 413 25.04 -13.91 -31.81
N GLU A 414 25.81 -13.12 -31.05
CA GLU A 414 25.65 -13.01 -29.60
C GLU A 414 24.28 -12.46 -29.20
N THR A 415 23.82 -11.42 -29.91
CA THR A 415 22.50 -10.81 -29.66
C THR A 415 21.37 -11.77 -30.01
N GLN A 416 21.50 -12.54 -31.09
CA GLN A 416 20.53 -13.56 -31.49
C GLN A 416 20.42 -14.66 -30.44
N ALA A 417 21.55 -15.18 -29.95
CA ALA A 417 21.57 -16.19 -28.90
C ALA A 417 20.91 -15.68 -27.62
N THR A 418 21.20 -14.43 -27.23
CA THR A 418 20.59 -13.78 -26.06
C THR A 418 19.08 -13.63 -26.22
N ALA A 419 18.61 -13.23 -27.41
CA ALA A 419 17.19 -13.09 -27.70
C ALA A 419 16.46 -14.44 -27.66
N MET A 420 17.06 -15.52 -28.17
CA MET A 420 16.50 -16.86 -28.07
C MET A 420 16.42 -17.35 -26.62
N GLN A 421 17.47 -17.14 -25.82
CA GLN A 421 17.46 -17.47 -24.39
C GLN A 421 16.39 -16.68 -23.63
N LEU A 422 16.18 -15.41 -23.97
CA LEU A 422 15.12 -14.59 -23.39
C LEU A 422 13.72 -15.15 -23.73
N ALA A 423 13.51 -15.59 -24.96
CA ALA A 423 12.24 -16.19 -25.40
C ALA A 423 11.93 -17.50 -24.63
N GLU A 424 12.95 -18.34 -24.42
CA GLU A 424 12.85 -19.58 -23.63
C GLU A 424 12.59 -19.29 -22.14
N ALA A 425 13.33 -18.37 -21.55
CA ALA A 425 13.14 -17.95 -20.16
C ALA A 425 11.73 -17.38 -19.93
N ALA A 426 11.22 -16.58 -20.86
CA ALA A 426 9.85 -16.09 -20.83
C ALA A 426 8.83 -17.25 -20.92
N GLY A 427 9.09 -18.28 -21.73
CA GLY A 427 8.26 -19.50 -21.76
C GLY A 427 8.20 -20.22 -20.41
N HIS A 428 9.36 -20.40 -19.76
CA HIS A 428 9.42 -20.97 -18.40
C HIS A 428 8.67 -20.11 -17.38
N GLN A 429 8.83 -18.79 -17.43
CA GLN A 429 8.13 -17.86 -16.55
C GLN A 429 6.59 -17.96 -16.73
N ALA A 430 6.09 -18.11 -17.95
CA ALA A 430 4.66 -18.27 -18.20
C ALA A 430 4.08 -19.54 -17.55
N ASN A 431 4.84 -20.63 -17.56
CA ASN A 431 4.46 -21.88 -16.87
C ASN A 431 4.42 -21.70 -15.35
N GLN A 432 5.40 -21.00 -14.78
CA GLN A 432 5.42 -20.68 -13.35
C GLN A 432 4.24 -19.79 -12.94
N ILE A 433 3.89 -18.80 -13.75
CA ILE A 433 2.72 -17.93 -13.51
C ILE A 433 1.42 -18.75 -13.54
N THR A 434 1.31 -19.71 -14.45
CA THR A 434 0.14 -20.61 -14.52
C THR A 434 0.02 -21.43 -13.23
N SER A 435 1.10 -22.09 -12.80
CA SER A 435 1.10 -22.85 -11.56
C SER A 435 0.82 -22.00 -10.31
N ALA A 436 1.33 -20.76 -10.28
CA ALA A 436 1.03 -19.82 -9.21
C ALA A 436 -0.46 -19.44 -9.19
N SER A 437 -1.05 -19.22 -10.38
CA SER A 437 -2.48 -18.89 -10.52
C SER A 437 -3.37 -20.03 -10.02
N ASP A 438 -3.02 -21.29 -10.31
CA ASP A 438 -3.77 -22.46 -9.83
C ASP A 438 -3.76 -22.54 -8.30
N ARG A 439 -2.58 -22.35 -7.68
CA ARG A 439 -2.44 -22.32 -6.21
C ARG A 439 -3.22 -21.19 -5.56
N ILE A 440 -3.30 -20.03 -6.20
CA ILE A 440 -4.13 -18.91 -5.72
C ILE A 440 -5.61 -19.28 -5.81
N GLY A 441 -6.02 -20.03 -6.85
CA GLY A 441 -7.36 -20.59 -6.95
C GLY A 441 -7.70 -21.53 -5.79
N GLU A 442 -6.78 -22.42 -5.42
CA GLU A 442 -6.94 -23.31 -4.25
C GLU A 442 -7.06 -22.51 -2.94
N ILE A 443 -6.25 -21.46 -2.78
CA ILE A 443 -6.32 -20.55 -1.63
C ILE A 443 -7.70 -19.86 -1.58
N ALA A 444 -8.21 -19.37 -2.70
CA ALA A 444 -9.51 -18.73 -2.76
C ALA A 444 -10.64 -19.68 -2.33
N ALA A 445 -10.61 -20.94 -2.79
CA ALA A 445 -11.57 -21.95 -2.38
C ALA A 445 -11.47 -22.28 -0.87
N SER A 446 -10.25 -22.36 -0.34
CA SER A 446 -10.01 -22.57 1.10
C SER A 446 -10.57 -21.42 1.95
N ILE A 447 -10.37 -20.17 1.51
CA ILE A 447 -10.91 -18.98 2.17
C ILE A 447 -12.44 -19.00 2.18
N GLU A 448 -13.08 -19.41 1.08
CA GLU A 448 -14.54 -19.53 1.02
C GLU A 448 -15.05 -20.58 2.02
N GLN A 449 -14.34 -21.70 2.17
CA GLN A 449 -14.64 -22.71 3.18
C GLN A 449 -14.47 -22.16 4.61
N VAL A 450 -13.42 -21.39 4.90
CA VAL A 450 -13.25 -20.72 6.19
C VAL A 450 -14.41 -19.77 6.49
N SER A 451 -14.87 -19.02 5.48
CA SER A 451 -16.03 -18.12 5.62
C SER A 451 -17.30 -18.89 5.97
N ARG A 452 -17.58 -20.00 5.28
CA ARG A 452 -18.72 -20.88 5.57
C ARG A 452 -18.65 -21.46 6.99
N ASN A 453 -17.51 -22.02 7.37
CA ASN A 453 -17.30 -22.60 8.70
C ASN A 453 -17.43 -21.54 9.81
N SER A 454 -17.02 -20.31 9.52
CA SER A 454 -17.21 -19.19 10.43
C SER A 454 -18.70 -18.87 10.59
N ALA A 455 -19.47 -18.79 9.51
CA ALA A 455 -20.91 -18.55 9.60
C ALA A 455 -21.63 -19.63 10.43
N GLU A 456 -21.29 -20.90 10.24
CA GLU A 456 -21.84 -22.01 11.05
C GLU A 456 -21.43 -21.89 12.53
N SER A 457 -20.16 -21.57 12.81
CA SER A 457 -19.67 -21.39 14.18
C SER A 457 -20.37 -20.22 14.89
N ALA A 458 -20.72 -19.16 14.17
CA ALA A 458 -21.45 -18.02 14.71
C ALA A 458 -22.88 -18.43 15.13
N ASP A 459 -23.56 -19.25 14.32
CA ASP A 459 -24.87 -19.81 14.67
C ASP A 459 -24.80 -20.67 15.93
N VAL A 460 -23.80 -21.56 16.01
CA VAL A 460 -23.57 -22.39 17.20
C VAL A 460 -23.33 -21.52 18.44
N ALA A 461 -22.48 -20.50 18.34
CA ALA A 461 -22.22 -19.57 19.45
C ALA A 461 -23.49 -18.83 19.89
N GLN A 462 -24.31 -18.37 18.93
CA GLN A 462 -25.58 -17.72 19.23
C GLN A 462 -26.56 -18.67 19.92
N ARG A 463 -26.64 -19.93 19.49
CA ARG A 463 -27.45 -20.97 20.15
C ARG A 463 -26.96 -21.25 21.57
N SER A 464 -25.65 -21.27 21.80
CA SER A 464 -25.09 -21.42 23.15
C SER A 464 -25.49 -20.27 24.09
N VAL A 465 -25.54 -19.02 23.60
CA VAL A 465 -26.03 -17.87 24.37
C VAL A 465 -27.48 -18.10 24.82
N VAL A 466 -28.36 -18.54 23.91
CA VAL A 466 -29.77 -18.78 24.23
C VAL A 466 -29.92 -19.89 25.27
N ILE A 467 -29.21 -21.01 25.10
CA ILE A 467 -29.25 -22.15 26.02
C ILE A 467 -28.72 -21.76 27.40
N ALA A 468 -27.63 -20.99 27.47
CA ALA A 468 -27.07 -20.52 28.74
C ALA A 468 -28.04 -19.58 29.47
N ALA A 469 -28.69 -18.67 28.75
CA ALA A 469 -29.67 -17.74 29.30
C ALA A 469 -30.91 -18.47 29.84
N GLU A 470 -31.42 -19.48 29.11
CA GLU A 470 -32.52 -20.33 29.56
C GLU A 470 -32.13 -21.13 30.81
N GLY A 471 -30.95 -21.75 30.81
CA GLY A 471 -30.42 -22.46 31.98
C GLY A 471 -30.28 -21.55 33.20
N ALA A 472 -29.80 -20.31 33.02
CA ALA A 472 -29.69 -19.34 34.11
C ALA A 472 -31.07 -18.94 34.66
N GLY A 473 -32.11 -18.93 33.80
CA GLY A 473 -33.50 -18.82 34.21
C GLY A 473 -33.93 -19.94 35.15
N VAL A 474 -33.73 -21.20 34.75
CA VAL A 474 -34.07 -22.39 35.55
C VAL A 474 -33.34 -22.41 36.90
N VAL A 475 -32.07 -22.02 36.91
CA VAL A 475 -31.28 -21.92 38.15
C VAL A 475 -31.86 -20.86 39.09
N ARG A 476 -32.25 -19.68 38.58
CA ARG A 476 -32.89 -18.63 39.40
C ARG A 476 -34.20 -19.12 40.02
N GLU A 477 -35.02 -19.84 39.26
CA GLU A 477 -36.25 -20.44 39.77
C GLU A 477 -35.95 -21.48 40.86
N THR A 478 -34.88 -22.26 40.71
CA THR A 478 -34.42 -23.22 41.72
C THR A 478 -33.98 -22.54 43.01
N ILE A 479 -33.21 -21.43 42.93
CA ILE A 479 -32.80 -20.64 44.10
C ILE A 479 -34.03 -20.09 44.84
N GLN A 480 -35.00 -19.55 44.09
CA GLN A 480 -36.26 -19.06 44.67
C GLN A 480 -37.05 -20.18 45.36
N GLY A 481 -37.07 -21.39 44.79
CA GLY A 481 -37.66 -22.56 45.43
C GLY A 481 -36.96 -22.94 46.74
N MET A 482 -35.62 -22.88 46.79
CA MET A 482 -34.86 -23.13 48.02
C MET A 482 -35.14 -22.09 49.12
N ASP A 483 -35.27 -20.82 48.75
CA ASP A 483 -35.67 -19.76 49.68
C ASP A 483 -37.07 -20.03 50.28
N GLN A 484 -38.04 -20.43 49.47
CA GLN A 484 -39.37 -20.80 49.94
C GLN A 484 -39.34 -22.00 50.90
N ILE A 485 -38.54 -23.03 50.58
CA ILE A 485 -38.37 -24.20 51.45
C ILE A 485 -37.75 -23.77 52.79
N ARG A 486 -36.71 -22.92 52.77
CA ARG A 486 -36.09 -22.39 53.99
C ARG A 486 -37.11 -21.67 54.86
N ASP A 487 -37.91 -20.78 54.28
CA ASP A 487 -38.91 -20.02 55.02
C ASP A 487 -39.98 -20.93 55.65
N GLN A 488 -40.40 -21.98 54.92
CA GLN A 488 -41.34 -22.98 55.42
C GLN A 488 -40.75 -23.82 56.58
N ILE A 489 -39.47 -24.19 56.49
CA ILE A 489 -38.77 -24.90 57.58
C ILE A 489 -38.69 -24.02 58.83
N GLN A 490 -38.34 -22.73 58.68
CA GLN A 490 -38.29 -21.80 59.81
C GLN A 490 -39.66 -21.64 60.48
N GLU A 491 -40.73 -21.53 59.70
CA GLU A 491 -42.09 -21.46 60.24
C GLU A 491 -42.45 -22.73 61.01
N THR A 492 -42.10 -23.89 60.46
CA THR A 492 -42.36 -25.19 61.10
C THR A 492 -41.55 -25.35 62.38
N SER A 493 -40.28 -24.91 62.39
CA SER A 493 -39.42 -24.90 63.58
C SER A 493 -40.02 -24.04 64.70
N LYS A 494 -40.57 -22.87 64.38
CA LYS A 494 -41.30 -22.02 65.35
C LYS A 494 -42.54 -22.72 65.93
N ARG A 495 -43.27 -23.48 65.11
CA ARG A 495 -44.44 -24.25 65.56
C ARG A 495 -44.03 -25.39 66.50
N ILE A 496 -42.95 -26.12 66.19
CA ILE A 496 -42.44 -27.18 67.05
C ILE A 496 -41.86 -26.64 68.36
N LYS A 497 -41.12 -25.52 68.33
CA LYS A 497 -40.61 -24.88 69.56
C LYS A 497 -41.76 -24.51 70.52
N ARG A 498 -42.84 -23.92 70.00
CA ARG A 498 -44.05 -23.64 70.81
C ARG A 498 -44.69 -24.92 71.35
N LEU A 499 -44.71 -26.00 70.57
CA LEU A 499 -45.19 -27.31 71.05
C LEU A 499 -44.32 -27.83 72.19
N GLY A 500 -43.00 -27.73 72.09
CA GLY A 500 -42.06 -28.08 73.16
C GLY A 500 -42.28 -27.25 74.44
N GLU A 501 -42.48 -25.94 74.31
CA GLU A 501 -42.83 -25.05 75.43
C GLU A 501 -44.15 -25.47 76.10
N SER A 502 -45.20 -25.73 75.32
CA SER A 502 -46.49 -26.23 75.83
C SER A 502 -46.35 -27.60 76.51
N SER A 503 -45.54 -28.51 75.96
CA SER A 503 -45.27 -29.81 76.59
C SER A 503 -44.50 -29.67 77.90
N GLN A 504 -43.63 -28.67 78.03
CA GLN A 504 -42.94 -28.39 79.30
C GLN A 504 -43.88 -27.82 80.36
N GLU A 505 -44.79 -26.93 79.97
CA GLU A 505 -45.85 -26.43 80.85
C GLU A 505 -46.77 -27.58 81.33
N ILE A 506 -47.19 -28.47 80.44
CA ILE A 506 -47.96 -29.67 80.80
C ILE A 506 -47.16 -30.56 81.76
N GLY A 507 -45.86 -30.75 81.54
CA GLY A 507 -44.99 -31.50 82.44
C GLY A 507 -45.01 -30.97 83.87
N SER A 508 -44.89 -29.64 84.03
CA SER A 508 -44.95 -28.99 85.35
C SER A 508 -46.31 -29.16 86.06
N ILE A 509 -47.41 -29.17 85.29
CA ILE A 509 -48.76 -29.42 85.82
C ILE A 509 -48.89 -30.88 86.26
N VAL A 510 -48.36 -31.82 85.49
CA VAL A 510 -48.41 -33.26 85.81
C VAL A 510 -47.61 -33.57 87.08
N GLU A 511 -46.45 -32.94 87.25
CA GLU A 511 -45.63 -33.01 88.47
C GLU A 511 -46.42 -32.50 89.68
N LEU A 512 -47.04 -31.31 89.58
CA LEU A 512 -47.90 -30.76 90.63
C LEU A 512 -49.09 -31.67 90.98
N ILE A 513 -49.75 -32.29 89.98
CA ILE A 513 -50.86 -33.23 90.23
C ILE A 513 -50.34 -34.50 90.93
N ASN A 514 -49.15 -34.98 90.57
CA ASN A 514 -48.55 -36.11 91.26
C ASN A 514 -48.25 -35.77 92.73
N ASP A 515 -47.69 -34.59 93.00
CA ASP A 515 -47.44 -34.11 94.37
C ASP A 515 -48.74 -33.99 95.19
N ILE A 516 -49.81 -33.44 94.59
CA ILE A 516 -51.14 -33.36 95.20
C ILE A 516 -51.70 -34.76 95.48
N SER A 517 -51.53 -35.69 94.53
CA SER A 517 -51.99 -37.08 94.70
C SER A 517 -51.24 -37.79 95.82
N GLU A 518 -49.93 -37.57 95.94
CA GLU A 518 -49.09 -38.13 97.00
C GLU A 518 -49.43 -37.52 98.37
N GLN A 519 -49.63 -36.19 98.45
CA GLN A 519 -50.17 -35.55 99.65
C GLN A 519 -51.55 -36.08 100.03
N THR A 520 -52.45 -36.27 99.06
CA THR A 520 -53.79 -36.80 99.29
C THR A 520 -53.73 -38.24 99.79
N ASN A 521 -52.81 -39.05 99.27
CA ASN A 521 -52.55 -40.40 99.72
C ASN A 521 -52.09 -40.43 101.19
N ILE A 522 -51.17 -39.55 101.57
CA ILE A 522 -50.68 -39.41 102.95
C ILE A 522 -51.80 -38.93 103.88
N LEU A 523 -52.61 -37.95 103.46
CA LEU A 523 -53.76 -37.45 104.23
C LEU A 523 -54.81 -38.54 104.44
N ALA A 524 -55.12 -39.32 103.40
CA ALA A 524 -56.05 -40.44 103.45
C ALA A 524 -55.56 -41.55 104.38
N LEU A 525 -54.27 -41.89 104.33
CA LEU A 525 -53.66 -42.85 105.24
C LEU A 525 -53.74 -42.38 106.70
N ASN A 526 -53.42 -41.12 106.97
CA ASN A 526 -53.54 -40.53 108.31
C ASN A 526 -54.99 -40.54 108.81
N ALA A 527 -55.96 -40.26 107.93
CA ALA A 527 -57.39 -40.35 108.24
C ALA A 527 -57.84 -41.79 108.50
N ALA A 528 -57.35 -42.78 107.74
CA ALA A 528 -57.64 -44.19 107.95
C ALA A 528 -57.08 -44.68 109.30
N VAL A 529 -55.86 -44.27 109.67
CA VAL A 529 -55.26 -44.55 110.98
C VAL A 529 -56.08 -43.94 112.11
N GLN A 530 -56.48 -42.66 111.99
CA GLN A 530 -57.35 -42.02 112.99
C GLN A 530 -58.73 -42.68 113.08
N ALA A 531 -59.34 -43.04 111.95
CA ALA A 531 -60.62 -43.74 111.92
C ALA A 531 -60.54 -45.13 112.57
N ALA A 532 -59.44 -45.87 112.36
CA ALA A 532 -59.18 -47.14 113.04
C ALA A 532 -59.01 -46.96 114.56
N SER A 533 -58.39 -45.85 115.00
CA SER A 533 -58.22 -45.54 116.42
C SER A 533 -59.52 -45.14 117.15
N ALA A 534 -60.56 -44.72 116.41
CA ALA A 534 -61.88 -44.38 116.95
C ALA A 534 -62.84 -45.58 117.09
N GLY A 535 -62.41 -46.80 116.73
CA GLY A 535 -63.21 -48.03 116.90
C GLY A 535 -64.49 -48.07 116.07
N GLU A 536 -65.60 -48.60 116.63
CA GLU A 536 -66.89 -48.75 115.93
C GLU A 536 -67.49 -47.41 115.44
N ALA A 537 -67.19 -46.27 116.10
CA ALA A 537 -67.66 -44.94 115.68
C ALA A 537 -66.93 -44.41 114.42
N GLY A 538 -65.72 -44.88 114.13
CA GLY A 538 -64.89 -44.43 112.99
C GLY A 538 -65.08 -45.25 111.71
N ARG A 539 -65.89 -46.32 111.74
CA ARG A 539 -65.98 -47.31 110.66
C ARG A 539 -66.44 -46.74 109.31
N GLY A 540 -67.37 -45.79 109.32
CA GLY A 540 -67.80 -45.07 108.11
C GLY A 540 -66.71 -44.15 107.54
N PHE A 541 -65.93 -43.50 108.40
CA PHE A 541 -64.79 -42.67 108.00
C PHE A 541 -63.62 -43.49 107.46
N ALA A 542 -63.37 -44.68 108.01
CA ALA A 542 -62.32 -45.57 107.53
C ALA A 542 -62.56 -46.02 106.08
N VAL A 543 -63.81 -46.35 105.71
CA VAL A 543 -64.16 -46.73 104.33
C VAL A 543 -63.96 -45.58 103.35
N VAL A 544 -64.32 -44.35 103.74
CA VAL A 544 -64.09 -43.16 102.90
C VAL A 544 -62.60 -42.88 102.75
N ALA A 545 -61.81 -43.02 103.83
CA ALA A 545 -60.37 -42.83 103.80
C ALA A 545 -59.67 -43.85 102.88
N ASP A 546 -60.04 -45.14 102.93
CA ASP A 546 -59.54 -46.18 102.02
C ASP A 546 -59.86 -45.88 100.55
N GLU A 547 -61.10 -45.41 100.25
CA GLU A 547 -61.47 -45.09 98.86
C GLU A 547 -60.73 -43.83 98.35
N VAL A 548 -60.49 -42.83 99.21
CA VAL A 548 -59.67 -41.65 98.86
C VAL A 548 -58.22 -42.06 98.64
N GLN A 549 -57.66 -42.95 99.47
CA GLN A 549 -56.31 -43.49 99.29
C GLN A 549 -56.19 -44.22 97.95
N ARG A 550 -57.14 -45.12 97.64
CA ARG A 550 -57.15 -45.86 96.37
C ARG A 550 -57.32 -44.95 95.16
N LEU A 551 -58.09 -43.88 95.27
CA LEU A 551 -58.24 -42.86 94.23
C LEU A 551 -56.94 -42.07 94.03
N ALA A 552 -56.25 -41.72 95.11
CA ALA A 552 -54.96 -41.04 95.08
C ALA A 552 -53.87 -41.90 94.42
N GLU A 553 -53.79 -43.19 94.77
CA GLU A 553 -52.87 -44.16 94.13
C GLU A 553 -53.17 -44.33 92.63
N ARG A 554 -54.45 -44.44 92.25
CA ARG A 554 -54.87 -44.49 90.83
C ARG A 554 -54.51 -43.20 90.09
N THR A 555 -54.69 -42.05 90.72
CA THR A 555 -54.34 -40.75 90.14
C THR A 555 -52.84 -40.65 89.94
N SER A 556 -52.02 -41.01 90.93
CA SER A 556 -50.55 -41.06 90.83
C SER A 556 -50.06 -42.01 89.71
N GLY A 557 -50.67 -43.19 89.60
CA GLY A 557 -50.37 -44.12 88.51
C GLY A 557 -50.71 -43.56 87.12
N ALA A 558 -51.80 -42.79 87.01
CA ALA A 558 -52.18 -42.13 85.77
C ALA A 558 -51.27 -40.93 85.43
N THR A 559 -50.92 -40.08 86.41
CA THR A 559 -49.98 -38.97 86.21
C THR A 559 -48.61 -39.47 85.79
N ARG A 560 -48.05 -40.53 86.39
CA ARG A 560 -46.78 -41.12 85.92
C ARG A 560 -46.83 -41.59 84.46
N ARG A 561 -47.97 -42.12 83.99
CA ARG A 561 -48.13 -42.47 82.58
C ARG A 561 -48.14 -41.23 81.68
N ILE A 562 -48.83 -40.17 82.10
CA ILE A 562 -48.86 -38.89 81.38
C ILE A 562 -47.46 -38.25 81.37
N GLU A 563 -46.73 -38.30 82.48
CA GLU A 563 -45.36 -37.80 82.61
C GLU A 563 -44.43 -38.47 81.58
N ASN A 564 -44.47 -39.79 81.48
CA ASN A 564 -43.70 -40.53 80.47
C ASN A 564 -44.09 -40.13 79.02
N LEU A 565 -45.39 -39.92 78.74
CA LEU A 565 -45.84 -39.43 77.44
C LEU A 565 -45.34 -38.01 77.15
N VAL A 566 -45.36 -37.13 78.14
CA VAL A 566 -44.86 -35.76 78.01
C VAL A 566 -43.35 -35.74 77.78
N GLN A 567 -42.58 -36.57 78.50
CA GLN A 567 -41.14 -36.72 78.28
C GLN A 567 -40.84 -37.24 76.86
N ALA A 568 -41.62 -38.20 76.37
CA ALA A 568 -41.49 -38.68 74.99
C ALA A 568 -41.77 -37.55 73.97
N ILE A 569 -42.84 -36.77 74.15
CA ILE A 569 -43.15 -35.62 73.28
C ILE A 569 -42.03 -34.57 73.33
N GLN A 570 -41.46 -34.30 74.52
CA GLN A 570 -40.34 -33.37 74.67
C GLN A 570 -39.09 -33.87 73.92
N ALA A 571 -38.78 -35.17 74.01
CA ALA A 571 -37.68 -35.77 73.26
C ALA A 571 -37.90 -35.68 71.74
N ASP A 572 -39.08 -36.08 71.26
CA ASP A 572 -39.45 -36.06 69.83
C ASP A 572 -39.44 -34.63 69.26
N THR A 573 -39.94 -33.65 70.03
CA THR A 573 -39.93 -32.24 69.61
C THR A 573 -38.51 -31.68 69.53
N ASN A 574 -37.63 -32.05 70.46
CA ASN A 574 -36.24 -31.61 70.44
C ASN A 574 -35.44 -32.25 69.28
N GLU A 575 -35.69 -33.53 68.99
CA GLU A 575 -35.14 -34.21 67.82
C GLU A 575 -35.64 -33.55 66.53
N ALA A 576 -36.93 -33.25 66.42
CA ALA A 576 -37.50 -32.57 65.27
C ALA A 576 -36.90 -31.16 65.04
N VAL A 577 -36.65 -30.39 66.12
CA VAL A 577 -35.96 -29.09 66.01
C VAL A 577 -34.53 -29.27 65.47
N THR A 578 -33.79 -30.24 66.00
CA THR A 578 -32.42 -30.54 65.55
C THR A 578 -32.39 -30.94 64.08
N SER A 579 -33.33 -31.79 63.65
CA SER A 579 -33.49 -32.19 62.25
C SER A 579 -33.80 -30.99 61.35
N MET A 580 -34.68 -30.08 61.78
CA MET A 580 -34.98 -28.86 61.01
C MET A 580 -33.79 -27.91 60.89
N GLU A 581 -32.96 -27.79 61.92
CA GLU A 581 -31.73 -26.99 61.86
C GLU A 581 -30.74 -27.59 60.85
N GLN A 582 -30.60 -28.92 60.83
CA GLN A 582 -29.79 -29.62 59.82
C GLN A 582 -30.35 -29.40 58.40
N THR A 583 -31.65 -29.61 58.18
CA THR A 583 -32.26 -29.40 56.86
C THR A 583 -32.13 -27.95 56.40
N THR A 584 -32.19 -26.98 57.32
CA THR A 584 -31.94 -25.56 57.01
C THR A 584 -30.52 -25.36 56.46
N ALA A 585 -29.52 -25.99 57.08
CA ALA A 585 -28.14 -25.92 56.60
C ALA A 585 -27.97 -26.57 55.22
N GLU A 586 -28.64 -27.71 54.98
CA GLU A 586 -28.63 -28.39 53.68
C GLU A 586 -29.28 -27.55 52.56
N VAL A 587 -30.42 -26.90 52.85
CA VAL A 587 -31.09 -26.01 51.89
C VAL A 587 -30.24 -24.78 51.57
N VAL A 588 -29.58 -24.18 52.55
CA VAL A 588 -28.65 -23.06 52.32
C VAL A 588 -27.47 -23.49 51.47
N SER A 589 -26.91 -24.68 51.73
CA SER A 589 -25.84 -25.26 50.90
C SER A 589 -26.32 -25.50 49.46
N GLY A 590 -27.52 -26.05 49.30
CA GLY A 590 -28.14 -26.28 47.99
C GLY A 590 -28.40 -24.99 47.20
N ALA A 591 -28.89 -23.94 47.87
CA ALA A 591 -29.08 -22.62 47.27
C ALA A 591 -27.76 -22.02 46.77
N ARG A 592 -26.68 -22.15 47.57
CA ARG A 592 -25.34 -21.68 47.18
C ARG A 592 -24.79 -22.45 45.97
N LEU A 593 -24.96 -23.77 45.93
CA LEU A 593 -24.53 -24.57 44.78
C LEU A 593 -25.28 -24.19 43.49
N ALA A 594 -26.58 -23.90 43.61
CA ALA A 594 -27.37 -23.38 42.49
C ALA A 594 -26.87 -22.00 42.05
N GLU A 595 -26.56 -21.09 42.98
CA GLU A 595 -25.97 -19.78 42.67
C GLU A 595 -24.63 -19.89 41.92
N ASP A 596 -23.75 -20.79 42.34
CA ASP A 596 -22.48 -21.07 41.66
C ASP A 596 -22.72 -21.58 40.22
N ALA A 597 -23.70 -22.46 40.02
CA ALA A 597 -24.09 -22.92 38.68
C ALA A 597 -24.64 -21.78 37.81
N GLY A 598 -25.41 -20.86 38.39
CA GLY A 598 -25.92 -19.67 37.69
C GLY A 598 -24.80 -18.72 37.24
N THR A 599 -23.78 -18.56 38.09
CA THR A 599 -22.57 -17.80 37.75
C THR A 599 -21.82 -18.43 36.58
N ALA A 600 -21.66 -19.75 36.58
CA ALA A 600 -21.02 -20.49 35.48
C ALA A 600 -21.78 -20.32 34.15
N LEU A 601 -23.12 -20.35 34.17
CA LEU A 601 -23.95 -20.12 32.98
C LEU A 601 -23.81 -18.69 32.45
N THR A 602 -23.73 -17.69 33.34
CA THR A 602 -23.48 -16.30 32.97
C THR A 602 -22.11 -16.13 32.29
N GLU A 603 -21.09 -16.86 32.77
CA GLU A 603 -19.77 -16.86 32.15
C GLU A 603 -19.79 -17.53 30.77
N ILE A 604 -20.54 -18.63 30.58
CA ILE A 604 -20.76 -19.25 29.27
C ILE A 604 -21.41 -18.25 28.31
N GLU A 605 -22.46 -17.54 28.75
CA GLU A 605 -23.12 -16.51 27.94
C GLU A 605 -22.13 -15.43 27.48
N ARG A 606 -21.27 -14.94 28.39
CA ARG A 606 -20.25 -13.94 28.09
C ARG A 606 -19.23 -14.45 27.07
N VAL A 607 -18.72 -15.66 27.27
CA VAL A 607 -17.72 -16.28 26.37
C VAL A 607 -18.32 -16.59 25.01
N SER A 608 -19.56 -17.08 24.94
CA SER A 608 -20.26 -17.33 23.67
C SER A 608 -20.52 -16.05 22.87
N ASN A 609 -20.86 -14.94 23.53
CA ASN A 609 -20.97 -13.63 22.89
C ASN A 609 -19.62 -13.12 22.34
N ALA A 610 -18.54 -13.31 23.11
CA ALA A 610 -17.19 -12.99 22.65
C ALA A 610 -16.79 -13.84 21.43
N LEU A 611 -17.08 -15.14 21.45
CA LEU A 611 -16.87 -16.05 20.31
C LEU A 611 -17.61 -15.57 19.07
N ASN A 612 -18.89 -15.20 19.18
CA ASN A 612 -19.67 -14.68 18.05
C ASN A 612 -18.99 -13.45 17.42
N THR A 613 -18.46 -12.54 18.26
CA THR A 613 -17.72 -11.36 17.78
C THR A 613 -16.41 -11.74 17.07
N LEU A 614 -15.64 -12.67 17.64
CA LEU A 614 -14.40 -13.15 17.01
C LEU A 614 -14.68 -13.80 15.65
N ILE A 615 -15.71 -14.64 15.58
CA ILE A 615 -16.09 -15.36 14.36
C ILE A 615 -16.53 -14.38 13.27
N LYS A 616 -17.28 -13.33 13.63
CA LYS A 616 -17.62 -12.24 12.70
C LYS A 616 -16.39 -11.56 12.12
N ASN A 617 -15.36 -11.33 12.94
CA ASN A 617 -14.09 -10.76 12.47
C ASN A 617 -13.33 -11.72 11.54
N ILE A 618 -13.35 -13.03 11.82
CA ILE A 618 -12.78 -14.04 10.92
C ILE A 618 -13.49 -14.03 9.57
N SER A 619 -14.83 -13.94 9.56
CA SER A 619 -15.61 -13.86 8.32
C SER A 619 -15.26 -12.62 7.49
N ILE A 620 -15.14 -11.45 8.14
CA ILE A 620 -14.70 -10.21 7.47
C ILE A 620 -13.29 -10.36 6.90
N ALA A 621 -12.36 -10.91 7.67
CA ALA A 621 -10.98 -11.14 7.23
C ALA A 621 -10.91 -12.12 6.06
N ALA A 622 -11.68 -13.21 6.10
CA ALA A 622 -11.80 -14.17 4.99
C ALA A 622 -12.32 -13.48 3.72
N GLN A 623 -13.34 -12.62 3.85
CA GLN A 623 -13.88 -11.91 2.69
C GLN A 623 -12.88 -10.92 2.08
N GLN A 624 -12.07 -10.24 2.90
CA GLN A 624 -10.96 -9.40 2.43
C GLN A 624 -9.86 -10.23 1.76
N GLN A 625 -9.50 -11.39 2.33
CA GLN A 625 -8.51 -12.28 1.73
C GLN A 625 -9.00 -12.85 0.39
N SER A 626 -10.30 -13.14 0.25
CA SER A 626 -10.89 -13.59 -1.00
C SER A 626 -10.78 -12.52 -2.10
N ALA A 627 -11.07 -11.26 -1.76
CA ALA A 627 -10.88 -10.13 -2.67
C ALA A 627 -9.40 -9.99 -3.09
N ALA A 628 -8.48 -10.07 -2.13
CA ALA A 628 -7.04 -10.02 -2.41
C ALA A 628 -6.59 -11.17 -3.33
N ALA A 629 -7.08 -12.40 -3.10
CA ALA A 629 -6.78 -13.53 -3.97
C ALA A 629 -7.26 -13.28 -5.41
N SER A 630 -8.48 -12.73 -5.57
CA SER A 630 -9.02 -12.35 -6.89
C SER A 630 -8.15 -11.31 -7.61
N ASP A 631 -7.68 -10.30 -6.88
CA ASP A 631 -6.78 -9.26 -7.42
C ASP A 631 -5.42 -9.85 -7.83
N ILE A 632 -4.87 -10.78 -7.04
CA ILE A 632 -3.63 -11.48 -7.40
C ILE A 632 -3.84 -12.32 -8.66
N THR A 633 -4.95 -13.07 -8.77
CA THR A 633 -5.28 -13.83 -10.00
C THR A 633 -5.36 -12.92 -11.22
N ARG A 634 -6.00 -11.75 -11.08
CA ARG A 634 -6.07 -10.75 -12.17
C ARG A 634 -4.68 -10.25 -12.56
N THR A 635 -3.85 -9.95 -11.56
CA THR A 635 -2.47 -9.50 -11.77
C THR A 635 -1.63 -10.57 -12.47
N MET A 636 -1.75 -11.84 -12.07
CA MET A 636 -1.08 -12.96 -12.74
C MET A 636 -1.52 -13.10 -14.19
N GLY A 637 -2.81 -12.84 -14.49
CA GLY A 637 -3.30 -12.77 -15.86
C GLY A 637 -2.58 -11.71 -16.71
N VAL A 638 -2.37 -10.52 -16.15
CA VAL A 638 -1.62 -9.43 -16.82
C VAL A 638 -0.15 -9.79 -16.99
N ILE A 639 0.50 -10.34 -15.96
CA ILE A 639 1.91 -10.75 -16.04
C ILE A 639 2.06 -11.82 -17.12
N ARG A 640 1.16 -12.82 -17.17
CA ARG A 640 1.18 -13.86 -18.21
C ARG A 640 1.08 -13.26 -19.62
N GLN A 641 0.24 -12.25 -19.81
CA GLN A 641 0.12 -11.55 -21.09
C GLN A 641 1.43 -10.83 -21.46
N ILE A 642 2.03 -10.09 -20.52
CA ILE A 642 3.31 -9.39 -20.73
C ILE A 642 4.40 -10.40 -21.07
N THR A 643 4.49 -11.51 -20.32
CA THR A 643 5.46 -12.58 -20.57
C THR A 643 5.29 -13.18 -21.98
N GLY A 644 4.04 -13.37 -22.44
CA GLY A 644 3.75 -13.77 -23.82
C GLY A 644 4.25 -12.78 -24.86
N GLN A 645 4.02 -11.47 -24.63
CA GLN A 645 4.53 -10.40 -25.49
C GLN A 645 6.06 -10.34 -25.50
N THR A 646 6.71 -10.54 -24.35
CA THR A 646 8.17 -10.60 -24.24
C THR A 646 8.74 -11.78 -25.01
N SER A 647 8.15 -12.96 -24.88
CA SER A 647 8.58 -14.15 -25.64
C SER A 647 8.45 -13.92 -27.15
N GLN A 648 7.32 -13.36 -27.60
CA GLN A 648 7.10 -13.02 -29.00
C GLN A 648 8.10 -11.95 -29.50
N GLY A 649 8.30 -10.86 -28.75
CA GLY A 649 9.21 -9.78 -29.12
C GLY A 649 10.67 -10.23 -29.15
N ALA A 650 11.07 -11.10 -28.23
CA ALA A 650 12.38 -11.73 -28.24
C ALA A 650 12.58 -12.62 -29.47
N GLY A 651 11.55 -13.39 -29.86
CA GLY A 651 11.54 -14.15 -31.12
C GLY A 651 11.70 -13.26 -32.36
N GLN A 652 10.94 -12.16 -32.45
CA GLN A 652 11.06 -11.18 -33.55
C GLN A 652 12.44 -10.49 -33.58
N THR A 653 13.02 -10.24 -32.41
CA THR A 653 14.37 -9.68 -32.30
C THR A 653 15.40 -10.69 -32.83
N ALA A 654 15.30 -11.96 -32.45
CA ALA A 654 16.20 -13.01 -32.95
C ALA A 654 16.12 -13.16 -34.48
N GLU A 655 14.93 -13.02 -35.07
CA GLU A 655 14.71 -13.03 -36.52
C GLU A 655 15.35 -11.79 -37.19
N SER A 656 15.07 -10.59 -36.68
CA SER A 656 15.61 -9.33 -37.20
C SER A 656 17.14 -9.27 -37.15
N ILE A 657 17.71 -9.79 -36.05
CA ILE A 657 19.17 -9.91 -35.90
C ILE A 657 19.74 -10.95 -36.86
N GLY A 658 19.00 -12.03 -37.15
CA GLY A 658 19.35 -12.97 -38.22
C GLY A 658 19.45 -12.30 -39.59
N HIS A 659 18.52 -11.39 -39.91
CA HIS A 659 18.60 -10.59 -41.14
C HIS A 659 19.81 -9.64 -41.16
N LEU A 660 20.15 -9.01 -40.03
CA LEU A 660 21.34 -8.17 -39.93
C LEU A 660 22.64 -8.96 -40.10
N ALA A 661 22.70 -10.17 -39.55
CA ALA A 661 23.83 -11.07 -39.76
C ALA A 661 24.00 -11.41 -41.26
N GLN A 662 22.88 -11.64 -41.97
CA GLN A 662 22.90 -11.87 -43.41
C GLN A 662 23.39 -10.64 -44.19
N LEU A 663 22.89 -9.44 -43.87
CA LEU A 663 23.33 -8.19 -44.50
C LEU A 663 24.82 -7.91 -44.29
N ALA A 664 25.35 -8.20 -43.09
CA ALA A 664 26.77 -8.09 -42.81
C ALA A 664 27.60 -9.09 -43.63
N ALA A 665 27.09 -10.31 -43.82
CA ALA A 665 27.72 -11.30 -44.69
C ALA A 665 27.71 -10.88 -46.16
N ASP A 666 26.61 -10.30 -46.64
CA ASP A 666 26.48 -9.78 -48.00
C ASP A 666 27.42 -8.58 -48.23
N LEU A 667 27.51 -7.64 -47.27
CA LEU A 667 28.44 -6.50 -47.33
C LEU A 667 29.89 -6.96 -47.40
N ARG A 668 30.25 -7.96 -46.58
CA ARG A 668 31.58 -8.59 -46.60
C ARG A 668 31.88 -9.23 -47.96
N ARG A 669 30.89 -9.87 -48.57
CA ARG A 669 31.01 -10.47 -49.90
C ARG A 669 31.19 -9.41 -50.99
N SER A 670 30.46 -8.30 -50.93
CA SER A 670 30.57 -7.20 -51.91
C SER A 670 31.94 -6.52 -51.92
N VAL A 671 32.69 -6.56 -50.81
CA VAL A 671 34.05 -6.02 -50.76
C VAL A 671 35.15 -7.08 -50.98
N ALA A 672 34.79 -8.36 -51.01
CA ALA A 672 35.74 -9.47 -51.19
C ALA A 672 36.30 -9.56 -52.62
N ASP A 673 35.62 -8.96 -53.60
CA ASP A 673 36.09 -8.89 -54.99
C ASP A 673 37.28 -7.92 -55.15
N PHE A 674 37.52 -7.03 -54.18
CA PHE A 674 38.70 -6.17 -54.16
C PHE A 674 39.93 -6.93 -53.65
N LYS A 675 40.99 -6.99 -54.47
CA LYS A 675 42.26 -7.61 -54.07
C LYS A 675 43.09 -6.65 -53.25
N LEU A 676 43.36 -7.01 -52.00
CA LEU A 676 44.23 -6.27 -51.10
C LEU A 676 45.66 -6.86 -51.14
N PRO A 677 46.70 -6.05 -50.91
CA PRO A 677 48.06 -6.56 -50.73
C PRO A 677 48.10 -7.47 -49.51
N ALA A 678 48.78 -8.61 -49.64
CA ALA A 678 48.87 -9.66 -48.62
C ALA A 678 49.58 -9.19 -47.34
#